data_AF-A0AA92DW25-F1
#
_entry.id   AF-A0AA92DW25-F1
#
_cell.length_a   1.000
_cell.length_b   1.000
_cell.length_c   1.000
_cell.angle_alpha   90.00
_cell.angle_beta   90.00
_cell.angle_gamma   90.00
#
_symmetry.space_group_name_H-M   'P 1'
#
loop_
_entity.id
_entity.type
_entity.pdbx_description
1 polymer ?
#
loop_
_entity_poly.entity_id
_entity_poly.type
_entity_poly.pdbx_seq_one_letter_code
_entity_poly.pdbx_strand_id
1 'polypeptide(L)'
;MKASLLTVVAGSVLLGACAEKPPEPPRPVPVSLPQKIGDYWYLDQNWTDAERQWYYSTTQGSQIMPYEWFMALPDSSLTTPLEQSYFHQDLTRYGYLAASKSGWSDGVLPVGFIKDTDPKDGAAWMGLTCAACHTGDWRVGDKTMRIDGSATTGDLYGLISGISDAVKYTLGNTAAFDVFSHRVLGPYATDAQRVDLHGKLATFHKEFATFVADSTPASPWGPMRTDAFQMIFNRVGAIDLKIPSNSVHPNAPVSFPYLWDASKQPKAQWNGAVPNGDRLTALARNAGEVLGVFGKAALKAPPSKDQYYYNSTVRAKNLIWMEELVRELRSPVWPDSIAGKVDIVKASAGESIYKDNCESCHKVLPRDMTFTDTPIQMIPLFNWADKRPETVVDVFTKTICDPAKGIPAAVKAGYISVAYESDPTMAVDAACRFLKTGPIEGVVMPPIIGTALKKDDLAVNVLANAVTGSLIGTIIHDRTVASLLLDTSWTGAKDVRTPTPWDDPPVWKTETGAASASLPQPSVLVKDTRVFTRPVKGKPVDEAAQALLRRLKERTSPSSELASTAAATNLTTEPTQAVKDAEAKATKALAELIQSILAYKARPLDGVWATAPYMHNGSVPNLYEMLLPASQRSATFRLGTHSFEPHKVGVDQSANDNTFTFDTAKPGNHNTGHEFGASLTDEQRWQLLEYLKTL
;
A
#
# COMPACT_ATOMS: atom_id res chain seq x y z
N MET A 1 -56.60 68.10 -48.08
CA MET A 1 -55.18 68.51 -47.99
C MET A 1 -54.61 68.01 -46.67
N LYS A 2 -53.40 67.44 -46.73
CA LYS A 2 -52.50 66.95 -45.64
C LYS A 2 -52.28 65.44 -45.70
N ALA A 3 -51.03 65.11 -46.06
CA ALA A 3 -50.45 63.78 -46.04
C ALA A 3 -50.19 63.34 -44.59
N SER A 4 -50.27 62.03 -44.34
CA SER A 4 -49.64 61.42 -43.16
C SER A 4 -49.04 60.08 -43.56
N LEU A 5 -47.72 60.00 -43.38
CA LEU A 5 -46.86 58.83 -43.51
C LEU A 5 -47.40 57.69 -42.62
N LEU A 6 -47.57 56.49 -43.20
CA LEU A 6 -47.54 55.24 -42.46
C LEU A 6 -46.12 54.63 -42.60
N THR A 7 -45.38 54.60 -41.50
CA THR A 7 -44.09 53.93 -41.39
C THR A 7 -44.32 52.45 -41.11
N VAL A 8 -43.88 51.59 -42.03
CA VAL A 8 -43.86 50.13 -41.87
C VAL A 8 -42.68 49.74 -41.00
N VAL A 9 -42.94 49.15 -39.84
CA VAL A 9 -41.93 48.56 -38.95
C VAL A 9 -41.58 47.16 -39.46
N ALA A 10 -40.34 46.95 -39.87
CA ALA A 10 -39.79 45.64 -40.21
C ALA A 10 -39.52 44.85 -38.93
N GLY A 11 -40.18 43.70 -38.78
CA GLY A 11 -39.95 42.75 -37.69
C GLY A 11 -38.65 41.98 -37.88
N SER A 12 -37.75 42.08 -36.91
CA SER A 12 -36.54 41.28 -36.81
C SER A 12 -36.85 39.94 -36.16
N VAL A 13 -36.64 38.85 -36.89
CA VAL A 13 -36.71 37.47 -36.37
C VAL A 13 -35.45 37.20 -35.55
N LEU A 14 -35.60 37.05 -34.22
CA LEU A 14 -34.55 36.57 -33.33
C LEU A 14 -34.53 35.04 -33.39
N LEU A 15 -33.51 34.47 -34.04
CA LEU A 15 -33.16 33.06 -33.91
C LEU A 15 -32.51 32.86 -32.53
N GLY A 16 -33.27 32.29 -31.59
CA GLY A 16 -32.73 31.76 -30.35
C GLY A 16 -31.92 30.51 -30.63
N ALA A 17 -30.59 30.64 -30.64
CA ALA A 17 -29.69 29.49 -30.60
C ALA A 17 -29.78 28.87 -29.20
N CYS A 18 -30.48 27.74 -29.09
CA CYS A 18 -30.31 26.81 -27.99
C CYS A 18 -28.85 26.33 -28.04
N ALA A 19 -28.01 26.80 -27.13
CA ALA A 19 -26.71 26.18 -26.90
C ALA A 19 -26.97 24.77 -26.35
N GLU A 20 -26.84 23.74 -27.20
CA GLU A 20 -26.78 22.36 -26.75
C GLU A 20 -25.66 22.25 -25.71
N LYS A 21 -25.99 21.67 -24.55
CA LYS A 21 -25.01 21.33 -23.53
C LYS A 21 -23.95 20.45 -24.21
N PRO A 22 -22.64 20.73 -24.09
CA PRO A 22 -21.61 19.86 -24.63
C PRO A 22 -21.87 18.42 -24.16
N PRO A 23 -21.69 17.41 -25.03
CA PRO A 23 -21.89 16.02 -24.63
C PRO A 23 -21.01 15.74 -23.41
N GLU A 24 -21.61 15.47 -22.26
CA GLU A 24 -20.86 14.99 -21.10
C GLU A 24 -20.44 13.54 -21.41
N PRO A 25 -19.19 13.14 -21.12
CA PRO A 25 -18.77 11.76 -21.32
C PRO A 25 -19.73 10.86 -20.52
N PRO A 26 -20.14 9.70 -21.05
CA PRO A 26 -21.09 8.84 -20.39
C PRO A 26 -20.47 8.32 -19.09
N ARG A 27 -20.74 9.01 -17.97
CA ARG A 27 -20.45 8.50 -16.64
C ARG A 27 -21.68 7.71 -16.22
N PRO A 28 -21.63 6.36 -16.19
CA PRO A 28 -22.80 5.53 -15.86
C PRO A 28 -23.34 5.82 -14.45
N VAL A 29 -22.53 6.45 -13.60
CA VAL A 29 -22.89 6.91 -12.26
C VAL A 29 -22.88 8.44 -12.23
N PRO A 30 -23.96 9.11 -11.78
CA PRO A 30 -23.96 10.55 -11.56
C PRO A 30 -22.79 10.97 -10.66
N VAL A 31 -22.07 12.01 -11.05
CA VAL A 31 -20.93 12.53 -10.29
C VAL A 31 -21.34 13.79 -9.55
N SER A 32 -21.16 13.78 -8.23
CA SER A 32 -21.38 14.98 -7.43
C SER A 32 -20.25 15.99 -7.64
N LEU A 33 -20.58 17.29 -7.62
CA LEU A 33 -19.58 18.35 -7.70
C LEU A 33 -18.61 18.26 -6.50
N PRO A 34 -17.34 18.69 -6.67
CA PRO A 34 -16.39 18.77 -5.56
C PRO A 34 -16.97 19.56 -4.38
N GLN A 35 -16.86 19.00 -3.18
CA GLN A 35 -17.37 19.60 -1.95
C GLN A 35 -16.24 20.22 -1.15
N LYS A 36 -16.39 21.48 -0.73
CA LYS A 36 -15.43 22.13 0.15
C LYS A 36 -15.76 21.81 1.61
N ILE A 37 -14.82 21.20 2.34
CA ILE A 37 -14.92 20.90 3.77
C ILE A 37 -13.67 21.47 4.44
N GLY A 38 -13.86 22.49 5.29
CA GLY A 38 -12.74 23.27 5.83
C GLY A 38 -11.93 23.91 4.70
N ASP A 39 -10.62 23.67 4.70
CA ASP A 39 -9.69 24.20 3.70
C ASP A 39 -9.51 23.30 2.46
N TYR A 40 -10.14 22.13 2.45
CA TYR A 40 -9.93 21.11 1.43
C TYR A 40 -11.16 20.92 0.52
N TRP A 41 -10.90 20.58 -0.73
CA TRP A 41 -11.89 20.11 -1.68
C TRP A 41 -11.87 18.57 -1.72
N TYR A 42 -13.02 17.95 -1.51
CA TYR A 42 -13.20 16.51 -1.62
C TYR A 42 -13.96 16.19 -2.91
N LEU A 43 -13.49 15.16 -3.59
CA LEU A 43 -14.12 14.65 -4.80
C LEU A 43 -15.21 13.65 -4.43
N ASP A 44 -16.17 13.43 -5.32
CA ASP A 44 -17.12 12.34 -5.17
C ASP A 44 -16.34 11.02 -5.27
N GLN A 45 -16.04 10.37 -4.15
CA GLN A 45 -15.37 9.06 -4.10
C GLN A 45 -16.19 8.01 -3.34
N ASN A 46 -17.49 8.28 -3.13
CA ASN A 46 -18.44 7.41 -2.41
C ASN A 46 -18.12 7.17 -0.92
N TRP A 47 -17.34 8.08 -0.30
CA TRP A 47 -17.15 8.11 1.15
C TRP A 47 -17.79 9.37 1.74
N THR A 48 -18.53 9.19 2.82
CA THR A 48 -18.96 10.29 3.68
C THR A 48 -17.77 10.87 4.44
N ASP A 49 -17.94 12.07 5.02
CA ASP A 49 -16.92 12.65 5.90
C ASP A 49 -16.61 11.75 7.10
N ALA A 50 -17.64 11.17 7.72
CA ALA A 50 -17.45 10.29 8.87
C ALA A 50 -16.60 9.05 8.53
N GLU A 51 -16.85 8.42 7.38
CA GLU A 51 -16.09 7.26 6.90
C GLU A 51 -14.63 7.61 6.60
N ARG A 52 -14.40 8.73 5.90
CA ARG A 52 -13.06 9.27 5.66
C ARG A 52 -12.27 9.45 6.95
N GLN A 53 -12.86 10.18 7.90
CA GLN A 53 -12.20 10.47 9.17
C GLN A 53 -11.94 9.19 9.97
N TRP A 54 -12.84 8.21 9.91
CA TRP A 54 -12.62 6.90 10.51
C TRP A 54 -11.45 6.16 9.86
N TYR A 55 -11.35 6.14 8.53
CA TYR A 55 -10.23 5.52 7.80
C TYR A 55 -8.89 6.19 8.16
N TYR A 56 -8.87 7.52 8.24
CA TYR A 56 -7.68 8.30 8.57
C TYR A 56 -7.15 8.05 9.98
N SER A 57 -8.03 7.77 10.93
CA SER A 57 -7.70 7.81 12.37
C SER A 57 -7.86 6.48 13.10
N THR A 58 -8.29 5.41 12.43
CA THR A 58 -8.46 4.11 13.07
C THR A 58 -7.14 3.36 13.16
N THR A 59 -6.79 2.90 14.36
CA THR A 59 -5.57 2.09 14.57
C THR A 59 -5.63 0.75 13.84
N GLN A 60 -4.50 0.37 13.27
CA GLN A 60 -4.27 -0.94 12.66
C GLN A 60 -3.32 -1.82 13.49
N GLY A 61 -2.69 -1.23 14.52
CA GLY A 61 -1.72 -1.91 15.38
C GLY A 61 -0.27 -1.46 15.20
N SER A 62 0.00 -0.42 14.41
CA SER A 62 1.33 0.16 14.24
C SER A 62 1.78 0.87 15.52
N GLN A 63 3.05 0.68 15.91
CA GLN A 63 3.64 1.26 17.12
C GLN A 63 5.13 1.58 16.94
N ILE A 64 5.42 2.82 16.53
CA ILE A 64 6.80 3.30 16.27
C ILE A 64 7.51 3.62 17.58
N MET A 65 6.95 4.53 18.39
CA MET A 65 7.54 4.98 19.66
C MET A 65 6.46 5.31 20.68
N PRO A 66 6.77 5.35 21.99
CA PRO A 66 5.81 5.77 23.01
C PRO A 66 5.23 7.14 22.67
N TYR A 67 3.90 7.28 22.76
CA TYR A 67 3.20 8.48 22.30
C TYR A 67 3.70 9.74 23.02
N GLU A 68 3.81 9.69 24.35
CA GLU A 68 4.27 10.83 25.15
C GLU A 68 5.72 11.23 24.81
N TRP A 69 6.55 10.28 24.36
CA TRP A 69 7.90 10.60 23.89
C TRP A 69 7.87 11.33 22.57
N PHE A 70 7.04 10.88 21.62
CA PHE A 70 6.88 11.55 20.33
C PHE A 70 6.41 13.00 20.49
N MET A 71 5.44 13.21 21.40
CA MET A 71 4.90 14.53 21.73
C MET A 71 5.86 15.43 22.53
N ALA A 72 6.95 14.87 23.05
CA ALA A 72 7.96 15.57 23.83
C ALA A 72 9.30 15.70 23.12
N LEU A 73 9.48 15.01 22.00
CA LEU A 73 10.76 14.91 21.31
C LEU A 73 11.17 16.27 20.74
N PRO A 74 12.26 16.88 21.22
CA PRO A 74 12.74 18.14 20.68
C PRO A 74 13.20 18.00 19.24
N ASP A 75 13.05 19.07 18.48
CA ASP A 75 13.50 19.14 17.09
C ASP A 75 14.61 20.15 16.93
N SER A 76 15.82 19.67 16.63
CA SER A 76 16.99 20.53 16.42
C SER A 76 16.97 21.28 15.09
N SER A 77 16.04 20.94 14.18
CA SER A 77 15.91 21.61 12.88
C SER A 77 15.05 22.88 12.95
N LEU A 78 14.27 23.06 14.01
CA LEU A 78 13.41 24.22 14.20
C LEU A 78 14.20 25.42 14.77
N THR A 79 13.84 26.63 14.33
CA THR A 79 14.51 27.88 14.75
C THR A 79 13.93 28.46 16.05
N THR A 80 12.87 27.86 16.59
CA THR A 80 12.23 28.25 17.85
C THR A 80 13.02 27.75 19.07
N PRO A 81 12.82 28.35 20.27
CA PRO A 81 13.42 27.86 21.52
C PRO A 81 13.09 26.38 21.79
N LEU A 82 14.03 25.64 22.38
CA LEU A 82 13.92 24.18 22.59
C LEU A 82 12.64 23.78 23.32
N GLU A 83 12.16 24.60 24.26
CA GLU A 83 10.95 24.37 25.04
C GLU A 83 9.66 24.44 24.19
N GLN A 84 9.76 24.92 22.96
CA GLN A 84 8.64 25.11 22.03
C GLN A 84 8.82 24.35 20.72
N SER A 85 9.99 23.75 20.49
CA SER A 85 10.39 23.06 19.26
C SER A 85 10.25 21.56 19.39
N TYR A 86 9.09 21.01 19.03
CA TYR A 86 8.84 19.57 19.06
C TYR A 86 8.71 18.97 17.67
N PHE A 87 9.27 17.78 17.49
CA PHE A 87 9.36 17.09 16.21
C PHE A 87 8.00 16.95 15.51
N HIS A 88 6.95 16.67 16.27
CA HIS A 88 5.60 16.45 15.74
C HIS A 88 4.94 17.71 15.16
N GLN A 89 5.48 18.91 15.40
CA GLN A 89 4.83 20.18 15.03
C GLN A 89 4.95 20.51 13.53
N ASP A 90 5.99 20.00 12.86
CA ASP A 90 6.17 20.20 11.42
C ASP A 90 6.53 18.89 10.72
N LEU A 91 5.56 17.99 10.62
CA LEU A 91 5.70 16.80 9.77
C LEU A 91 5.42 17.08 8.28
N THR A 92 4.97 18.29 7.94
CA THR A 92 4.72 18.69 6.56
C THR A 92 6.01 18.83 5.75
N ARG A 93 7.15 19.10 6.41
CA ARG A 93 8.48 19.02 5.80
C ARG A 93 8.84 17.63 5.24
N TYR A 94 8.18 16.58 5.71
CA TYR A 94 8.29 15.22 5.17
C TYR A 94 7.11 14.87 4.25
N GLY A 95 6.33 15.84 3.79
CA GLY A 95 5.21 15.62 2.86
C GLY A 95 3.96 14.98 3.46
N TYR A 96 3.87 14.80 4.79
CA TYR A 96 2.65 14.27 5.41
C TYR A 96 1.56 15.34 5.54
N LEU A 97 0.31 14.90 5.36
CA LEU A 97 -0.84 15.79 5.26
C LEU A 97 -1.24 16.36 6.62
N ALA A 98 -1.60 17.65 6.66
CA ALA A 98 -1.99 18.31 7.90
C ALA A 98 -3.18 17.61 8.60
N ALA A 99 -3.17 17.69 9.93
CA ALA A 99 -4.16 17.10 10.80
C ALA A 99 -5.58 17.57 10.47
N SER A 100 -6.54 16.65 10.56
CA SER A 100 -7.97 16.95 10.43
C SER A 100 -8.64 16.82 11.80
N LYS A 101 -9.34 17.88 12.26
CA LYS A 101 -10.16 17.82 13.48
C LYS A 101 -11.47 17.15 13.18
N SER A 102 -11.81 16.08 13.91
CA SER A 102 -13.07 15.35 13.72
C SER A 102 -13.50 14.64 15.01
N GLY A 103 -14.62 13.92 14.97
CA GLY A 103 -15.00 13.02 16.07
C GLY A 103 -14.02 11.86 16.30
N TRP A 104 -13.09 11.61 15.36
CA TRP A 104 -12.13 10.51 15.40
C TRP A 104 -10.67 10.95 15.65
N SER A 105 -10.40 12.26 15.59
CA SER A 105 -9.07 12.83 15.77
C SER A 105 -9.14 14.15 16.54
N ASP A 106 -8.23 14.33 17.50
CA ASP A 106 -8.06 15.58 18.24
C ASP A 106 -7.44 16.71 17.40
N GLY A 107 -7.03 16.40 16.16
CA GLY A 107 -6.42 17.32 15.22
C GLY A 107 -4.98 17.71 15.56
N VAL A 108 -4.28 16.89 16.34
CA VAL A 108 -2.86 17.11 16.66
C VAL A 108 -1.95 16.36 15.69
N LEU A 109 -2.30 15.12 15.36
CA LEU A 109 -1.50 14.28 14.48
C LEU A 109 -1.93 14.42 13.00
N PRO A 110 -0.97 14.36 12.05
CA PRO A 110 -1.25 14.30 10.61
C PRO A 110 -2.24 13.19 10.22
N VAL A 111 -2.83 13.31 9.02
CA VAL A 111 -3.65 12.22 8.48
C VAL A 111 -2.85 10.92 8.45
N GLY A 112 -3.43 9.86 9.02
CA GLY A 112 -2.78 8.56 9.10
C GLY A 112 -1.82 8.38 10.26
N PHE A 113 -1.62 9.38 11.12
CA PHE A 113 -0.86 9.24 12.36
C PHE A 113 -1.84 9.10 13.52
N ILE A 114 -1.60 8.11 14.39
CA ILE A 114 -2.54 7.76 15.46
C ILE A 114 -1.84 7.54 16.80
N LYS A 115 -2.62 7.72 17.88
CA LYS A 115 -2.30 7.22 19.22
C LYS A 115 -2.87 5.82 19.38
N ASP A 116 -2.06 4.80 19.13
CA ASP A 116 -2.43 3.41 19.42
C ASP A 116 -2.36 3.14 20.92
N THR A 117 -3.21 2.22 21.40
CA THR A 117 -3.12 1.68 22.76
C THR A 117 -2.68 0.23 22.68
N ASP A 118 -1.53 -0.10 23.26
CA ASP A 118 -1.01 -1.45 23.27
C ASP A 118 -1.99 -2.40 23.97
N PRO A 119 -2.44 -3.49 23.33
CA PRO A 119 -3.44 -4.37 23.91
C PRO A 119 -2.90 -5.17 25.10
N LYS A 120 -1.59 -5.33 25.22
CA LYS A 120 -0.93 -6.11 26.27
C LYS A 120 -0.95 -5.36 27.60
N ASP A 121 -0.50 -4.10 27.59
CA ASP A 121 -0.26 -3.33 28.81
C ASP A 121 -1.01 -1.99 28.88
N GLY A 122 -1.68 -1.58 27.80
CA GLY A 122 -2.41 -0.31 27.72
C GLY A 122 -1.52 0.90 27.49
N ALA A 123 -0.21 0.70 27.22
CA ALA A 123 0.69 1.81 26.91
C ALA A 123 0.28 2.52 25.62
N ALA A 124 0.40 3.85 25.59
CA ALA A 124 0.11 4.64 24.40
C ALA A 124 1.33 4.73 23.48
N TRP A 125 1.11 4.51 22.18
CA TRP A 125 2.14 4.54 21.14
C TRP A 125 1.73 5.47 20.00
N MET A 126 2.69 6.18 19.42
CA MET A 126 2.52 6.79 18.11
C MET A 126 2.70 5.70 17.05
N GLY A 127 1.77 5.64 16.09
CA GLY A 127 1.81 4.71 14.96
C GLY A 127 1.23 5.31 13.69
N LEU A 128 1.35 4.55 12.61
CA LEU A 128 0.80 4.90 11.30
C LEU A 128 -0.40 4.02 10.94
N THR A 129 -1.29 4.55 10.11
CA THR A 129 -2.36 3.82 9.42
C THR A 129 -2.08 3.84 7.92
N CYS A 130 -2.84 3.05 7.15
CA CYS A 130 -2.81 3.06 5.69
C CYS A 130 -2.95 4.47 5.11
N ALA A 131 -3.71 5.37 5.75
CA ALA A 131 -3.94 6.72 5.26
C ALA A 131 -2.66 7.59 5.25
N ALA A 132 -1.63 7.25 6.03
CA ALA A 132 -0.35 7.96 5.98
C ALA A 132 0.35 7.80 4.63
N CYS A 133 0.12 6.66 3.96
CA CYS A 133 0.70 6.30 2.67
C CYS A 133 -0.30 6.41 1.50
N HIS A 134 -1.58 6.17 1.78
CA HIS A 134 -2.67 6.04 0.80
C HIS A 134 -3.74 7.13 0.95
N THR A 135 -3.33 8.34 1.32
CA THR A 135 -4.13 9.55 1.15
C THR A 135 -3.19 10.66 0.70
N GLY A 136 -3.60 11.44 -0.30
CA GLY A 136 -2.76 12.46 -0.91
C GLY A 136 -3.51 13.77 -1.14
N ASP A 137 -2.79 14.88 -1.12
CA ASP A 137 -3.30 16.19 -1.48
C ASP A 137 -2.72 16.64 -2.84
N TRP A 138 -3.57 17.14 -3.74
CA TRP A 138 -3.17 17.83 -4.97
C TRP A 138 -3.67 19.27 -4.96
N ARG A 139 -2.82 20.22 -5.33
CA ARG A 139 -3.11 21.64 -5.33
C ARG A 139 -3.06 22.20 -6.73
N VAL A 140 -4.16 22.82 -7.16
CA VAL A 140 -4.27 23.58 -8.41
C VAL A 140 -4.58 25.02 -8.06
N GLY A 141 -3.62 25.92 -8.29
CA GLY A 141 -3.71 27.31 -7.85
C GLY A 141 -3.86 27.41 -6.33
N ASP A 142 -4.98 27.99 -5.89
CA ASP A 142 -5.34 28.18 -4.47
C ASP A 142 -6.17 27.03 -3.88
N LYS A 143 -6.52 26.01 -4.68
CA LYS A 143 -7.41 24.92 -4.28
C LYS A 143 -6.62 23.65 -4.02
N THR A 144 -6.67 23.18 -2.77
CA THR A 144 -6.12 21.88 -2.39
C THR A 144 -7.23 20.85 -2.35
N MET A 145 -7.08 19.80 -3.14
CA MET A 145 -7.95 18.63 -3.17
C MET A 145 -7.34 17.53 -2.31
N ARG A 146 -8.10 17.00 -1.36
CA ARG A 146 -7.72 15.77 -0.65
C ARG A 146 -8.36 14.59 -1.34
N ILE A 147 -7.54 13.65 -1.81
CA ILE A 147 -7.97 12.51 -2.61
C ILE A 147 -7.80 11.23 -1.79
N ASP A 148 -8.94 10.58 -1.53
CA ASP A 148 -9.01 9.35 -0.77
C ASP A 148 -8.40 8.20 -1.56
N GLY A 149 -7.56 7.40 -0.90
CA GLY A 149 -6.88 6.27 -1.54
C GLY A 149 -5.79 6.66 -2.54
N SER A 150 -5.44 7.94 -2.69
CA SER A 150 -4.30 8.36 -3.52
C SER A 150 -2.96 8.18 -2.80
N ALA A 151 -1.85 8.16 -3.55
CA ALA A 151 -0.52 8.14 -2.95
C ALA A 151 -0.25 9.45 -2.16
N THR A 152 0.32 9.31 -0.97
CA THR A 152 0.85 10.45 -0.20
C THR A 152 2.07 11.04 -0.90
N THR A 153 2.32 12.32 -0.66
CA THR A 153 3.60 13.02 -0.87
C THR A 153 4.61 12.78 0.25
N GLY A 154 4.24 11.97 1.25
CA GLY A 154 5.08 11.55 2.37
C GLY A 154 6.43 10.94 1.98
N ASP A 155 7.48 11.34 2.70
CA ASP A 155 8.82 10.77 2.68
C ASP A 155 9.03 9.93 3.95
N LEU A 156 8.79 8.62 3.84
CA LEU A 156 8.97 7.69 4.95
C LEU A 156 10.43 7.58 5.39
N TYR A 157 11.38 7.63 4.45
CA TYR A 157 12.80 7.63 4.74
C TYR A 157 13.16 8.84 5.60
N GLY A 158 12.75 10.04 5.16
CA GLY A 158 12.98 11.29 5.86
C GLY A 158 12.38 11.29 7.27
N LEU A 159 11.15 10.79 7.42
CA LEU A 159 10.47 10.70 8.72
C LEU A 159 11.23 9.82 9.71
N ILE A 160 11.54 8.58 9.34
CA ILE A 160 12.17 7.63 10.28
C ILE A 160 13.62 8.05 10.59
N SER A 161 14.34 8.61 9.62
CA SER A 161 15.67 9.18 9.82
C SER A 161 15.61 10.37 10.76
N GLY A 162 14.64 11.27 10.55
CA GLY A 162 14.40 12.43 11.40
C GLY A 162 14.07 12.07 12.84
N ILE A 163 13.23 11.06 13.07
CA ILE A 163 12.94 10.55 14.43
C ILE A 163 14.23 10.02 15.07
N SER A 164 15.02 9.23 14.33
CA SER A 164 16.28 8.68 14.83
C SER A 164 17.27 9.78 15.23
N ASP A 165 17.40 10.82 14.39
CA ASP A 165 18.28 11.97 14.63
C ASP A 165 17.80 12.83 15.79
N ALA A 166 16.50 13.08 15.91
CA ALA A 166 15.93 13.83 17.02
C ALA A 166 16.12 13.11 18.36
N VAL A 167 15.98 11.78 18.40
CA VAL A 167 16.30 10.97 19.59
C VAL A 167 17.79 11.03 19.91
N LYS A 168 18.66 10.89 18.90
CA LYS A 168 20.11 10.99 19.08
C LYS A 168 20.52 12.35 19.66
N TYR A 169 19.95 13.43 19.12
CA TYR A 169 20.17 14.79 19.59
C TYR A 169 19.73 14.93 21.05
N THR A 170 18.53 14.43 21.38
CA THR A 170 17.98 14.47 22.75
C THR A 170 18.88 13.74 23.74
N LEU A 171 19.46 12.59 23.38
CA LEU A 171 20.40 11.86 24.24
C LEU A 171 21.77 12.56 24.37
N GLY A 172 22.21 13.25 23.32
CA GLY A 172 23.52 13.89 23.27
C GLY A 172 23.56 15.31 23.85
N ASN A 173 22.41 15.91 24.16
CA ASN A 173 22.30 17.30 24.59
C ASN A 173 21.51 17.41 25.90
N THR A 174 22.18 17.86 26.96
CA THR A 174 21.56 17.99 28.30
C THR A 174 20.34 18.89 28.31
N ALA A 175 20.38 20.05 27.64
CA ALA A 175 19.23 20.96 27.60
C ALA A 175 18.02 20.34 26.86
N ALA A 176 18.28 19.63 25.75
CA ALA A 176 17.23 18.93 25.03
C ALA A 176 16.64 17.77 25.86
N PHE A 177 17.48 16.99 26.55
CA PHE A 177 17.02 15.94 27.46
C PHE A 177 16.22 16.50 28.64
N ASP A 178 16.60 17.67 29.15
CA ASP A 178 15.89 18.34 30.24
C ASP A 178 14.48 18.74 29.81
N VAL A 179 14.33 19.34 28.62
CA VAL A 179 13.01 19.64 28.04
C VAL A 179 12.18 18.37 27.83
N PHE A 180 12.79 17.34 27.21
CA PHE A 180 12.14 16.07 26.96
C PHE A 180 11.66 15.41 28.26
N SER A 181 12.55 15.25 29.23
CA SER A 181 12.27 14.58 30.50
C SER A 181 11.25 15.33 31.35
N HIS A 182 11.31 16.67 31.38
CA HIS A 182 10.31 17.50 32.05
C HIS A 182 8.92 17.31 31.44
N ARG A 183 8.81 17.19 30.12
CA ARG A 183 7.51 16.99 29.45
C ARG A 183 6.98 15.57 29.60
N VAL A 184 7.85 14.56 29.60
CA VAL A 184 7.46 13.14 29.76
C VAL A 184 7.11 12.79 31.21
N LEU A 185 7.89 13.27 32.18
CA LEU A 185 7.76 12.88 33.60
C LEU A 185 7.09 13.94 34.48
N GLY A 186 7.00 15.18 33.99
CA GLY A 186 6.52 16.33 34.74
C GLY A 186 7.64 17.07 35.52
N PRO A 187 7.31 18.25 36.08
CA PRO A 187 8.28 19.14 36.75
C PRO A 187 8.91 18.57 38.02
N TYR A 188 8.28 17.57 38.64
CA TYR A 188 8.69 17.03 39.95
C TYR A 188 9.38 15.66 39.85
N ALA A 189 9.84 15.28 38.65
CA ALA A 189 10.53 14.01 38.43
C ALA A 189 11.84 13.92 39.24
N THR A 190 12.03 12.81 39.93
CA THR A 190 13.27 12.52 40.67
C THR A 190 14.43 12.23 39.71
N ASP A 191 15.67 12.44 40.16
CA ASP A 191 16.87 12.11 39.38
C ASP A 191 16.88 10.64 38.95
N ALA A 192 16.42 9.73 39.83
CA ALA A 192 16.31 8.31 39.51
C ALA A 192 15.36 8.04 38.32
N GLN A 193 14.21 8.72 38.27
CA GLN A 193 13.27 8.60 37.15
C GLN A 193 13.84 9.18 35.86
N ARG A 194 14.59 10.29 35.94
CA ARG A 194 15.26 10.88 34.78
C ARG A 194 16.35 9.97 34.23
N VAL A 195 17.15 9.36 35.10
CA VAL A 195 18.18 8.37 34.71
C VAL A 195 17.55 7.14 34.07
N ASP A 196 16.45 6.62 34.63
CA ASP A 196 15.71 5.50 34.03
C ASP A 196 15.13 5.86 32.65
N LEU A 197 14.52 7.04 32.49
CA LEU A 197 14.02 7.54 31.21
C LEU A 197 15.17 7.67 30.19
N HIS A 198 16.31 8.21 30.58
CA HIS A 198 17.49 8.31 29.72
C HIS A 198 17.95 6.94 29.24
N GLY A 199 18.05 5.96 30.14
CA GLY A 199 18.41 4.58 29.80
C GLY A 199 17.44 3.91 28.83
N LYS A 200 16.13 4.12 29.03
CA LYS A 200 15.09 3.63 28.12
C LYS A 200 15.15 4.31 26.75
N LEU A 201 15.35 5.62 26.70
CA LEU A 201 15.51 6.36 25.44
C LEU A 201 16.78 5.93 24.69
N ALA A 202 17.89 5.68 25.40
CA ALA A 202 19.13 5.16 24.81
C ALA A 202 18.95 3.75 24.23
N THR A 203 18.18 2.89 24.90
CA THR A 203 17.83 1.56 24.38
C THR A 203 16.99 1.67 23.11
N PHE A 204 15.95 2.53 23.14
CA PHE A 204 15.14 2.81 21.96
C PHE A 204 15.99 3.34 20.80
N HIS A 205 16.87 4.31 21.05
CA HIS A 205 17.76 4.88 20.03
C HIS A 205 18.59 3.80 19.36
N LYS A 206 19.22 2.92 20.14
CA LYS A 206 20.04 1.83 19.61
C LYS A 206 19.23 0.92 18.68
N GLU A 207 18.06 0.48 19.12
CA GLU A 207 17.19 -0.41 18.34
C GLU A 207 16.65 0.28 17.08
N PHE A 208 16.15 1.50 17.22
CA PHE A 208 15.54 2.25 16.13
C PHE A 208 16.57 2.73 15.10
N ALA A 209 17.73 3.21 15.54
CA ALA A 209 18.81 3.61 14.62
C ALA A 209 19.37 2.40 13.85
N THR A 210 19.45 1.23 14.48
CA THR A 210 19.81 -0.02 13.77
C THR A 210 18.75 -0.37 12.74
N PHE A 211 17.46 -0.30 13.09
CA PHE A 211 16.37 -0.52 12.13
C PHE A 211 16.47 0.45 10.94
N VAL A 212 16.66 1.76 11.19
CA VAL A 212 16.78 2.76 10.13
C VAL A 212 17.98 2.44 9.24
N ALA A 213 19.16 2.15 9.81
CA ALA A 213 20.36 1.81 9.04
C ALA A 213 20.20 0.53 8.19
N ASP A 214 19.56 -0.51 8.74
CA ASP A 214 19.36 -1.79 8.05
C ASP A 214 18.21 -1.75 7.02
N SER A 215 17.23 -0.88 7.24
CA SER A 215 15.98 -0.81 6.46
C SER A 215 15.91 0.41 5.57
N THR A 216 17.04 1.09 5.34
CA THR A 216 17.15 2.17 4.38
C THR A 216 18.46 2.11 3.61
N PRO A 217 18.49 2.56 2.35
CA PRO A 217 19.72 2.71 1.58
C PRO A 217 20.52 3.96 1.99
N ALA A 218 21.76 4.03 1.51
CA ALA A 218 22.61 5.22 1.69
C ALA A 218 22.06 6.48 0.96
N SER A 219 21.29 6.30 -0.11
CA SER A 219 20.63 7.40 -0.83
C SER A 219 19.13 7.37 -0.55
N PRO A 220 18.49 8.48 -0.17
CA PRO A 220 17.05 8.48 0.11
C PRO A 220 16.22 8.01 -1.09
N TRP A 221 15.13 7.29 -0.81
CA TRP A 221 14.15 6.92 -1.84
C TRP A 221 13.44 8.15 -2.42
N GLY A 222 13.28 9.19 -1.60
CA GLY A 222 12.52 10.38 -1.93
C GLY A 222 11.01 10.23 -1.65
N PRO A 223 10.26 11.32 -1.79
CA PRO A 223 8.82 11.36 -1.55
C PRO A 223 8.02 10.33 -2.34
N MET A 224 6.84 9.96 -1.83
CA MET A 224 5.82 9.11 -2.50
C MET A 224 6.20 7.64 -2.66
N ARG A 225 7.38 7.23 -2.17
CA ARG A 225 7.95 5.91 -2.47
C ARG A 225 8.59 5.26 -1.24
N THR A 226 8.59 3.94 -1.25
CA THR A 226 9.29 3.12 -0.25
C THR A 226 9.62 1.74 -0.81
N ASP A 227 10.64 1.09 -0.27
CA ASP A 227 10.86 -0.34 -0.51
C ASP A 227 10.13 -1.16 0.56
N ALA A 228 8.79 -1.18 0.46
CA ALA A 228 7.93 -1.82 1.45
C ALA A 228 8.25 -3.32 1.60
N PHE A 229 8.57 -4.00 0.50
CA PHE A 229 8.88 -5.43 0.52
C PHE A 229 10.08 -5.73 1.40
N GLN A 230 11.21 -5.07 1.12
CA GLN A 230 12.43 -5.37 1.85
C GLN A 230 12.33 -4.91 3.31
N MET A 231 11.64 -3.80 3.59
CA MET A 231 11.34 -3.37 4.96
C MET A 231 10.50 -4.41 5.72
N ILE A 232 9.41 -4.93 5.13
CA ILE A 232 8.58 -5.98 5.75
C ILE A 232 9.45 -7.21 6.07
N PHE A 233 10.26 -7.66 5.12
CA PHE A 233 11.11 -8.83 5.29
C PHE A 233 12.24 -8.62 6.31
N ASN A 234 12.86 -7.44 6.36
CA ASN A 234 13.85 -7.13 7.39
C ASN A 234 13.19 -7.08 8.77
N ARG A 235 11.97 -6.55 8.85
CA ARG A 235 11.23 -6.50 10.11
C ARG A 235 10.95 -7.89 10.66
N VAL A 236 10.30 -8.76 9.89
CA VAL A 236 9.91 -10.10 10.37
C VAL A 236 11.06 -11.11 10.34
N GLY A 237 11.99 -10.97 9.38
CA GLY A 237 13.05 -11.95 9.12
C GLY A 237 14.37 -11.65 9.81
N ALA A 238 14.61 -10.41 10.24
CA ALA A 238 15.86 -10.04 10.90
C ALA A 238 15.60 -9.44 12.29
N ILE A 239 14.77 -8.42 12.39
CA ILE A 239 14.63 -7.64 13.62
C ILE A 239 13.80 -8.37 14.68
N ASP A 240 12.58 -8.81 14.32
CA ASP A 240 11.70 -9.50 15.26
C ASP A 240 12.26 -10.88 15.67
N LEU A 241 13.01 -11.52 14.78
CA LEU A 241 13.75 -12.76 15.05
C LEU A 241 15.09 -12.55 15.77
N LYS A 242 15.59 -11.32 15.83
CA LYS A 242 16.92 -10.96 16.37
C LYS A 242 18.10 -11.63 15.63
N ILE A 243 18.00 -11.69 14.31
CA ILE A 243 19.01 -12.23 13.39
C ILE A 243 19.42 -11.10 12.42
N PRO A 244 20.24 -10.13 12.86
CA PRO A 244 20.59 -8.96 12.05
C PRO A 244 21.35 -9.33 10.77
N SER A 245 22.05 -10.46 10.74
CA SER A 245 22.70 -10.96 9.53
C SER A 245 21.74 -11.29 8.39
N ASN A 246 20.43 -11.42 8.67
CA ASN A 246 19.41 -11.62 7.65
C ASN A 246 18.86 -10.32 7.05
N SER A 247 19.29 -9.15 7.52
CA SER A 247 18.91 -7.87 6.91
C SER A 247 19.50 -7.77 5.50
N VAL A 248 18.70 -7.28 4.55
CA VAL A 248 19.16 -6.96 3.18
C VAL A 248 18.86 -5.49 2.93
N HIS A 249 19.84 -4.73 2.44
CA HIS A 249 19.67 -3.30 2.18
C HIS A 249 18.58 -3.07 1.13
N PRO A 250 17.55 -2.27 1.43
CA PRO A 250 16.50 -1.96 0.46
C PRO A 250 16.99 -1.02 -0.63
N ASN A 251 16.87 -1.41 -1.88
CA ASN A 251 17.35 -0.67 -3.05
C ASN A 251 16.35 -0.64 -4.20
N ALA A 252 15.09 -1.04 -3.96
CA ALA A 252 14.05 -1.08 -4.97
C ALA A 252 12.78 -0.30 -4.55
N PRO A 253 12.88 1.02 -4.33
CA PRO A 253 11.74 1.81 -3.91
C PRO A 253 10.64 1.86 -4.98
N VAL A 254 9.40 1.68 -4.54
CA VAL A 254 8.21 1.74 -5.38
C VAL A 254 7.25 2.81 -4.89
N SER A 255 6.47 3.38 -5.81
CA SER A 255 5.38 4.30 -5.48
C SER A 255 4.30 3.60 -4.69
N PHE A 256 3.69 4.32 -3.74
CA PHE A 256 2.49 3.84 -3.07
C PHE A 256 1.36 3.63 -4.09
N PRO A 257 0.78 2.43 -4.19
CA PRO A 257 -0.32 2.21 -5.13
C PRO A 257 -1.59 2.91 -4.64
N TYR A 258 -2.39 3.48 -5.55
CA TYR A 258 -3.73 3.97 -5.21
C TYR A 258 -4.70 2.82 -4.90
N LEU A 259 -5.75 3.10 -4.11
CA LEU A 259 -6.60 2.08 -3.46
C LEU A 259 -8.00 1.87 -4.08
N TRP A 260 -8.54 2.81 -4.85
CA TRP A 260 -9.93 2.77 -5.34
C TRP A 260 -10.25 1.63 -6.31
N ASP A 261 -9.24 0.91 -6.76
CA ASP A 261 -9.39 -0.34 -7.52
C ASP A 261 -8.76 -1.54 -6.81
N ALA A 262 -8.03 -1.37 -5.70
CA ALA A 262 -7.18 -2.39 -5.11
C ALA A 262 -7.95 -3.61 -4.60
N SER A 263 -9.09 -3.39 -3.95
CA SER A 263 -10.00 -4.44 -3.44
C SER A 263 -10.63 -5.29 -4.56
N LYS A 264 -10.68 -4.76 -5.77
CA LYS A 264 -11.28 -5.39 -6.96
C LYS A 264 -10.27 -6.31 -7.67
N GLN A 265 -8.98 -6.18 -7.37
CA GLN A 265 -7.92 -6.92 -8.05
C GLN A 265 -7.71 -8.30 -7.41
N PRO A 266 -7.60 -9.41 -8.17
CA PRO A 266 -7.29 -10.74 -7.62
C PRO A 266 -5.84 -10.87 -7.11
N LYS A 267 -4.99 -9.89 -7.39
CA LYS A 267 -3.59 -9.83 -6.94
C LYS A 267 -3.24 -8.42 -6.47
N ALA A 268 -2.53 -8.33 -5.34
CA ALA A 268 -2.00 -7.11 -4.78
C ALA A 268 -0.50 -6.95 -5.06
N GLN A 269 0.03 -5.75 -4.76
CA GLN A 269 1.41 -5.32 -5.06
C GLN A 269 1.68 -5.17 -6.56
N TRP A 270 2.72 -4.40 -6.91
CA TRP A 270 3.06 -4.08 -8.29
C TRP A 270 3.42 -5.31 -9.14
N ASN A 271 4.00 -6.34 -8.53
CA ASN A 271 4.34 -7.60 -9.19
C ASN A 271 3.28 -8.70 -9.05
N GLY A 272 2.15 -8.41 -8.39
CA GLY A 272 1.08 -9.39 -8.21
C GLY A 272 1.46 -10.60 -7.33
N ALA A 273 2.49 -10.46 -6.47
CA ALA A 273 3.00 -11.57 -5.67
C ALA A 273 2.05 -12.00 -4.54
N VAL A 274 1.17 -11.10 -4.08
CA VAL A 274 0.23 -11.40 -2.99
C VAL A 274 -1.16 -11.66 -3.57
N PRO A 275 -1.75 -12.86 -3.33
CA PRO A 275 -3.14 -13.11 -3.66
C PRO A 275 -4.07 -12.12 -2.95
N ASN A 276 -5.13 -11.75 -3.64
CA ASN A 276 -6.22 -10.94 -3.12
C ASN A 276 -7.55 -11.56 -3.58
N GLY A 277 -8.68 -10.90 -3.35
CA GLY A 277 -9.96 -11.33 -3.92
C GLY A 277 -10.89 -12.07 -2.95
N ASP A 278 -10.50 -12.26 -1.69
CA ASP A 278 -11.45 -12.47 -0.59
C ASP A 278 -11.02 -11.80 0.73
N ARG A 279 -11.96 -11.68 1.68
CA ARG A 279 -11.68 -11.09 3.02
C ARG A 279 -10.48 -11.73 3.70
N LEU A 280 -10.28 -13.04 3.55
CA LEU A 280 -9.19 -13.74 4.23
C LEU A 280 -7.82 -13.35 3.64
N THR A 281 -7.72 -13.34 2.32
CA THR A 281 -6.50 -12.92 1.61
C THR A 281 -6.21 -11.44 1.79
N ALA A 282 -7.24 -10.58 1.74
CA ALA A 282 -7.10 -9.16 2.03
C ALA A 282 -6.67 -8.89 3.48
N LEU A 283 -7.26 -9.59 4.47
CA LEU A 283 -6.85 -9.49 5.87
C LEU A 283 -5.40 -9.95 6.07
N ALA A 284 -4.99 -11.05 5.44
CA ALA A 284 -3.62 -11.54 5.52
C ALA A 284 -2.62 -10.54 4.92
N ARG A 285 -2.94 -9.96 3.75
CA ARG A 285 -2.17 -8.87 3.13
C ARG A 285 -2.02 -7.69 4.08
N ASN A 286 -3.15 -7.15 4.55
CA ASN A 286 -3.18 -5.96 5.41
C ASN A 286 -2.44 -6.20 6.73
N ALA A 287 -2.55 -7.40 7.31
CA ALA A 287 -1.80 -7.76 8.51
C ALA A 287 -0.28 -7.82 8.26
N GLY A 288 0.15 -8.32 7.09
CA GLY A 288 1.56 -8.30 6.68
C GLY A 288 2.11 -6.88 6.51
N GLU A 289 1.32 -5.99 5.91
CA GLU A 289 1.64 -4.56 5.78
C GLU A 289 1.76 -3.89 7.16
N VAL A 290 0.82 -4.14 8.08
CA VAL A 290 0.90 -3.64 9.45
C VAL A 290 2.17 -4.10 10.15
N LEU A 291 2.54 -5.39 10.04
CA LEU A 291 3.78 -5.89 10.62
C LEU A 291 5.01 -5.18 10.03
N GLY A 292 5.02 -4.88 8.72
CA GLY A 292 6.07 -4.09 8.10
C GLY A 292 6.14 -2.64 8.57
N VAL A 293 4.99 -2.04 8.83
CA VAL A 293 4.87 -0.65 9.30
C VAL A 293 4.65 -0.63 10.82
N PHE A 294 5.61 -1.22 11.54
CA PHE A 294 5.76 -1.13 13.00
C PHE A 294 4.68 -1.83 13.85
N GLY A 295 3.89 -2.73 13.25
CA GLY A 295 3.14 -3.73 14.00
C GLY A 295 4.10 -4.72 14.67
N LYS A 296 3.71 -5.25 15.84
CA LYS A 296 4.52 -6.19 16.60
C LYS A 296 3.86 -7.56 16.61
N ALA A 297 4.67 -8.59 16.43
CA ALA A 297 4.31 -9.98 16.72
C ALA A 297 5.46 -10.61 17.51
N ALA A 298 5.15 -11.25 18.64
CA ALA A 298 6.15 -11.94 19.44
C ALA A 298 6.52 -13.28 18.79
N LEU A 299 7.40 -13.25 17.78
CA LEU A 299 7.90 -14.42 17.03
C LEU A 299 8.83 -15.30 17.90
N LYS A 300 8.26 -15.90 18.94
CA LYS A 300 8.96 -16.78 19.88
C LYS A 300 8.31 -18.14 19.91
N ALA A 301 9.09 -19.15 20.28
CA ALA A 301 8.55 -20.45 20.64
C ALA A 301 7.51 -20.25 21.77
N PRO A 302 6.29 -20.80 21.64
CA PRO A 302 5.25 -20.68 22.63
C PRO A 302 5.70 -21.41 23.90
N PRO A 303 5.34 -20.88 25.09
CA PRO A 303 5.72 -21.48 26.37
C PRO A 303 5.17 -22.90 26.57
N SER A 304 4.21 -23.34 25.76
CA SER A 304 3.74 -24.73 25.70
C SER A 304 3.50 -25.15 24.24
N LYS A 305 3.57 -26.47 23.95
CA LYS A 305 3.19 -27.06 22.64
C LYS A 305 1.72 -26.84 22.27
N ASP A 306 0.95 -26.34 23.21
CA ASP A 306 -0.47 -26.14 23.16
C ASP A 306 -0.84 -24.71 22.70
N GLN A 307 0.01 -23.71 22.95
CA GLN A 307 -0.19 -22.34 22.46
C GLN A 307 0.37 -22.19 21.04
N TYR A 308 -0.44 -21.72 20.09
CA TYR A 308 -0.05 -21.65 18.67
C TYR A 308 -0.31 -20.30 18.00
N TYR A 309 -0.38 -19.20 18.75
CA TYR A 309 -0.51 -17.85 18.18
C TYR A 309 0.42 -16.87 18.90
N TYR A 310 0.69 -15.74 18.26
CA TYR A 310 1.57 -14.70 18.79
C TYR A 310 0.76 -13.64 19.54
N ASN A 311 1.35 -13.10 20.60
CA ASN A 311 0.91 -11.80 21.08
C ASN A 311 1.23 -10.79 19.98
N SER A 312 0.20 -10.12 19.48
CA SER A 312 0.32 -9.18 18.37
C SER A 312 -0.48 -7.92 18.59
N THR A 313 0.00 -6.84 18.00
CA THR A 313 -0.70 -5.56 17.95
C THR A 313 -1.65 -5.45 16.75
N VAL A 314 -1.66 -6.40 15.80
CA VAL A 314 -2.53 -6.35 14.61
C VAL A 314 -4.03 -6.28 14.99
N ARG A 315 -4.78 -5.34 14.39
CA ARG A 315 -6.21 -5.12 14.67
C ARG A 315 -7.10 -5.72 13.60
N ALA A 316 -7.25 -7.05 13.59
CA ALA A 316 -7.93 -7.77 12.50
C ALA A 316 -9.35 -7.22 12.19
N LYS A 317 -10.16 -6.93 13.19
CA LYS A 317 -11.51 -6.37 13.00
C LYS A 317 -11.48 -5.02 12.27
N ASN A 318 -10.59 -4.12 12.69
CA ASN A 318 -10.42 -2.82 12.04
C ASN A 318 -9.93 -3.00 10.58
N LEU A 319 -9.01 -3.93 10.34
CA LEU A 319 -8.51 -4.22 8.99
C LEU A 319 -9.58 -4.75 8.04
N ILE A 320 -10.49 -5.61 8.51
CA ILE A 320 -11.63 -6.08 7.70
C ILE A 320 -12.53 -4.89 7.35
N TRP A 321 -12.83 -4.01 8.31
CA TRP A 321 -13.69 -2.84 8.10
C TRP A 321 -13.08 -1.77 7.20
N MET A 322 -11.77 -1.56 7.30
CA MET A 322 -11.05 -0.74 6.34
C MET A 322 -11.11 -1.32 4.93
N GLU A 323 -10.98 -2.64 4.78
CA GLU A 323 -11.10 -3.29 3.47
C GLU A 323 -12.51 -3.12 2.88
N GLU A 324 -13.56 -3.27 3.69
CA GLU A 324 -14.94 -3.03 3.25
C GLU A 324 -15.14 -1.58 2.80
N LEU A 325 -14.57 -0.62 3.53
CA LEU A 325 -14.64 0.78 3.14
C LEU A 325 -13.87 1.07 1.84
N VAL A 326 -12.69 0.48 1.66
CA VAL A 326 -11.90 0.55 0.42
C VAL A 326 -12.62 -0.13 -0.75
N ARG A 327 -13.46 -1.14 -0.50
CA ARG A 327 -14.30 -1.80 -1.52
C ARG A 327 -15.34 -0.85 -2.13
N GLU A 328 -15.86 0.06 -1.31
CA GLU A 328 -16.84 1.07 -1.74
C GLU A 328 -16.18 2.34 -2.30
N LEU A 329 -14.86 2.49 -2.18
CA LEU A 329 -14.11 3.64 -2.68
C LEU A 329 -14.16 3.70 -4.21
N ARG A 330 -14.57 4.86 -4.75
CA ARG A 330 -14.58 5.11 -6.20
C ARG A 330 -13.35 5.89 -6.65
N SER A 331 -12.97 5.69 -7.92
CA SER A 331 -11.96 6.51 -8.56
C SER A 331 -12.36 7.99 -8.53
N PRO A 332 -11.40 8.90 -8.26
CA PRO A 332 -11.65 10.33 -8.32
C PRO A 332 -11.89 10.75 -9.75
N VAL A 333 -12.93 11.54 -9.97
CA VAL A 333 -13.24 12.05 -11.31
C VAL A 333 -12.60 13.41 -11.52
N TRP A 334 -12.13 13.68 -12.74
CA TRP A 334 -11.53 14.96 -13.08
C TRP A 334 -12.43 16.15 -12.69
N PRO A 335 -11.92 17.08 -11.86
CA PRO A 335 -12.73 18.17 -11.32
C PRO A 335 -12.63 19.41 -12.20
N ASP A 336 -13.51 19.53 -13.21
CA ASP A 336 -13.53 20.66 -14.16
C ASP A 336 -13.48 22.05 -13.49
N SER A 337 -14.14 22.20 -12.34
CA SER A 337 -14.21 23.46 -11.57
C SER A 337 -12.92 23.82 -10.84
N ILE A 338 -11.95 22.90 -10.77
CA ILE A 338 -10.67 23.07 -10.07
C ILE A 338 -9.50 22.96 -11.06
N ALA A 339 -9.47 21.88 -11.86
CA ALA A 339 -8.37 21.53 -12.76
C ALA A 339 -8.55 22.04 -14.21
N GLY A 340 -9.68 22.72 -14.50
CA GLY A 340 -10.03 23.16 -15.84
C GLY A 340 -10.83 22.11 -16.61
N LYS A 341 -11.57 22.53 -17.63
CA LYS A 341 -12.45 21.64 -18.41
C LYS A 341 -11.64 20.70 -19.30
N VAL A 342 -12.09 19.45 -19.38
CA VAL A 342 -11.65 18.50 -20.41
C VAL A 342 -12.09 18.99 -21.79
N ASP A 343 -11.19 18.93 -22.78
CA ASP A 343 -11.55 19.12 -24.18
C ASP A 343 -12.25 17.85 -24.69
N ILE A 344 -13.57 17.90 -24.75
CA ILE A 344 -14.38 16.72 -25.07
C ILE A 344 -14.18 16.24 -26.51
N VAL A 345 -13.83 17.13 -27.44
CA VAL A 345 -13.59 16.74 -28.84
C VAL A 345 -12.31 15.91 -28.91
N LYS A 346 -11.26 16.36 -28.22
CA LYS A 346 -10.02 15.60 -28.08
C LYS A 346 -10.20 14.30 -27.30
N ALA A 347 -10.94 14.33 -26.19
CA ALA A 347 -11.22 13.15 -25.39
C ALA A 347 -11.99 12.08 -26.19
N SER A 348 -12.97 12.48 -27.00
CA SER A 348 -13.70 11.55 -27.88
C SER A 348 -12.79 10.92 -28.94
N ALA A 349 -11.86 11.68 -29.53
CA ALA A 349 -10.83 11.12 -30.43
C ALA A 349 -9.85 10.20 -29.69
N GLY A 350 -9.48 10.57 -28.46
CA GLY A 350 -8.60 9.80 -27.57
C GLY A 350 -9.19 8.45 -27.14
N GLU A 351 -10.52 8.34 -27.03
CA GLU A 351 -11.19 7.08 -26.69
C GLU A 351 -10.87 5.98 -27.69
N SER A 352 -10.92 6.28 -29.00
CA SER A 352 -10.55 5.30 -30.04
C SER A 352 -9.09 4.89 -29.93
N ILE A 353 -8.19 5.85 -29.69
CA ILE A 353 -6.76 5.57 -29.50
C ILE A 353 -6.55 4.65 -28.30
N TYR A 354 -7.26 4.89 -27.20
CA TYR A 354 -7.19 4.05 -26.00
C TYR A 354 -7.65 2.62 -26.27
N LYS A 355 -8.78 2.44 -26.97
CA LYS A 355 -9.30 1.12 -27.34
C LYS A 355 -8.26 0.33 -28.15
N ASP A 356 -7.62 0.99 -29.10
CA ASP A 356 -6.66 0.36 -30.02
C ASP A 356 -5.30 0.05 -29.36
N ASN A 357 -4.85 0.87 -28.41
CA ASN A 357 -3.47 0.81 -27.90
C ASN A 357 -3.33 0.45 -26.42
N CYS A 358 -4.37 0.63 -25.60
CA CYS A 358 -4.28 0.58 -24.15
C CYS A 358 -5.20 -0.49 -23.55
N GLU A 359 -6.45 -0.59 -24.03
CA GLU A 359 -7.50 -1.40 -23.39
C GLU A 359 -7.22 -2.92 -23.39
N SER A 360 -6.32 -3.39 -24.26
CA SER A 360 -5.87 -4.78 -24.24
C SER A 360 -5.24 -5.17 -22.90
N CYS A 361 -4.45 -4.26 -22.30
CA CYS A 361 -3.79 -4.42 -21.01
C CYS A 361 -4.51 -3.71 -19.86
N HIS A 362 -4.97 -2.48 -20.10
CA HIS A 362 -5.58 -1.60 -19.11
C HIS A 362 -7.09 -1.58 -19.26
N LYS A 363 -7.79 -2.44 -18.53
CA LYS A 363 -9.25 -2.49 -18.58
C LYS A 363 -9.86 -1.27 -17.91
N VAL A 364 -10.93 -0.74 -18.50
CA VAL A 364 -11.79 0.27 -17.87
C VAL A 364 -12.81 -0.46 -17.01
N LEU A 365 -12.96 -0.06 -15.76
CA LEU A 365 -13.94 -0.66 -14.85
C LEU A 365 -15.16 0.27 -14.71
N PRO A 366 -16.39 -0.27 -14.59
CA PRO A 366 -17.53 0.55 -14.20
C PRO A 366 -17.28 1.22 -12.84
N ARG A 367 -17.60 2.51 -12.74
CA ARG A 367 -17.24 3.33 -11.57
C ARG A 367 -17.92 2.91 -10.27
N ASP A 368 -19.15 2.41 -10.34
CA ASP A 368 -19.92 1.85 -9.22
C ASP A 368 -19.58 0.39 -8.89
N MET A 369 -18.68 -0.23 -9.65
CA MET A 369 -18.28 -1.61 -9.42
C MET A 369 -17.52 -1.72 -8.10
N THR A 370 -18.06 -2.50 -7.16
CA THR A 370 -17.44 -2.83 -5.86
C THR A 370 -16.66 -4.14 -5.90
N PHE A 371 -16.76 -4.91 -6.99
CA PHE A 371 -16.08 -6.20 -7.18
C PHE A 371 -15.92 -6.49 -8.67
N THR A 372 -14.79 -7.08 -9.08
CA THR A 372 -14.60 -7.52 -10.47
C THR A 372 -13.88 -8.87 -10.53
N ASP A 373 -14.26 -9.69 -11.51
CA ASP A 373 -13.51 -10.87 -11.94
C ASP A 373 -12.66 -10.58 -13.18
N THR A 374 -12.62 -9.31 -13.63
CA THR A 374 -11.84 -8.89 -14.79
C THR A 374 -10.38 -9.30 -14.61
N PRO A 375 -9.83 -10.11 -15.53
CA PRO A 375 -8.46 -10.58 -15.39
C PRO A 375 -7.49 -9.40 -15.51
N ILE A 376 -6.53 -9.35 -14.59
CA ILE A 376 -5.42 -8.40 -14.66
C ILE A 376 -4.31 -9.00 -15.50
N GLN A 377 -3.87 -8.26 -16.51
CA GLN A 377 -2.74 -8.67 -17.31
C GLN A 377 -1.44 -8.48 -16.52
N MET A 378 -0.71 -9.57 -16.33
CA MET A 378 0.66 -9.55 -15.80
C MET A 378 1.62 -9.47 -16.98
N ILE A 379 2.38 -8.38 -17.07
CA ILE A 379 3.35 -8.14 -18.13
C ILE A 379 4.71 -8.73 -17.71
N PRO A 380 5.20 -9.79 -18.36
CA PRO A 380 6.46 -10.41 -17.99
C PRO A 380 7.64 -9.47 -18.24
N LEU A 381 8.62 -9.47 -17.33
CA LEU A 381 9.83 -8.66 -17.45
C LEU A 381 10.87 -9.29 -18.38
N PHE A 382 10.85 -10.62 -18.52
CA PHE A 382 11.85 -11.38 -19.26
C PHE A 382 11.22 -12.39 -20.20
N ASN A 383 11.83 -12.55 -21.37
CA ASN A 383 11.63 -13.72 -22.23
C ASN A 383 12.68 -14.77 -21.87
N TRP A 384 12.24 -15.97 -21.52
CA TRP A 384 13.11 -17.09 -21.18
C TRP A 384 13.46 -17.89 -22.44
N ALA A 385 14.76 -18.11 -22.68
CA ALA A 385 15.23 -18.91 -23.81
C ALA A 385 14.84 -20.39 -23.65
N ASP A 386 14.85 -20.88 -22.41
CA ASP A 386 14.40 -22.22 -22.03
C ASP A 386 13.47 -22.11 -20.82
N LYS A 387 12.23 -22.59 -20.99
CA LYS A 387 11.16 -22.53 -19.98
C LYS A 387 11.03 -23.81 -19.16
N ARG A 388 11.94 -24.78 -19.34
CA ARG A 388 11.94 -25.99 -18.52
C ARG A 388 12.15 -25.61 -17.04
N PRO A 389 11.35 -26.17 -16.11
CA PRO A 389 11.37 -25.75 -14.71
C PRO A 389 12.76 -25.72 -14.07
N GLU A 390 13.56 -26.77 -14.28
CA GLU A 390 14.92 -26.88 -13.75
C GLU A 390 15.82 -25.76 -14.26
N THR A 391 15.65 -25.35 -15.51
CA THR A 391 16.46 -24.30 -16.13
C THR A 391 16.07 -22.93 -15.59
N VAL A 392 14.77 -22.66 -15.45
CA VAL A 392 14.26 -21.42 -14.86
C VAL A 392 14.78 -21.26 -13.42
N VAL A 393 14.65 -22.31 -12.60
CA VAL A 393 15.10 -22.31 -11.21
C VAL A 393 16.62 -22.11 -11.13
N ASP A 394 17.40 -22.83 -11.95
CA ASP A 394 18.86 -22.73 -11.93
C ASP A 394 19.35 -21.34 -12.38
N VAL A 395 18.85 -20.82 -13.49
CA VAL A 395 19.22 -19.50 -13.99
C VAL A 395 18.85 -18.43 -12.96
N PHE A 396 17.64 -18.51 -12.40
CA PHE A 396 17.19 -17.53 -11.42
C PHE A 396 18.05 -17.56 -10.15
N THR A 397 18.24 -18.74 -9.56
CA THR A 397 18.92 -18.87 -8.25
C THR A 397 20.44 -18.70 -8.34
N LYS A 398 21.09 -19.21 -9.40
CA LYS A 398 22.55 -19.26 -9.56
C LYS A 398 23.12 -18.10 -10.39
N THR A 399 22.28 -17.33 -11.07
CA THR A 399 22.71 -16.20 -11.91
C THR A 399 21.98 -14.91 -11.56
N ILE A 400 20.64 -14.87 -11.64
CA ILE A 400 19.88 -13.62 -11.42
C ILE A 400 19.97 -13.16 -9.96
N CYS A 401 19.80 -14.07 -9.00
CA CYS A 401 19.89 -13.79 -7.56
C CYS A 401 21.31 -13.91 -6.98
N ASP A 402 22.32 -14.07 -7.84
CA ASP A 402 23.72 -14.06 -7.44
C ASP A 402 24.21 -12.60 -7.38
N PRO A 403 24.58 -12.08 -6.20
CA PRO A 403 25.01 -10.69 -6.05
C PRO A 403 26.21 -10.29 -6.92
N ALA A 404 27.02 -11.27 -7.37
CA ALA A 404 28.16 -11.03 -8.24
C ALA A 404 27.84 -11.04 -9.74
N LYS A 405 26.61 -11.43 -10.14
CA LYS A 405 26.21 -11.64 -11.54
C LYS A 405 24.99 -10.81 -11.94
N GLY A 406 23.85 -11.03 -11.29
CA GLY A 406 22.60 -10.34 -11.58
C GLY A 406 22.01 -10.61 -12.97
N ILE A 407 21.03 -9.77 -13.32
CA ILE A 407 20.33 -9.78 -14.63
C ILE A 407 21.32 -9.61 -15.81
N PRO A 408 22.31 -8.71 -15.79
CA PRO A 408 23.21 -8.51 -16.94
C PRO A 408 23.97 -9.79 -17.33
N ALA A 409 24.37 -10.60 -16.36
CA ALA A 409 25.02 -11.88 -16.63
C ALA A 409 24.07 -12.90 -17.28
N ALA A 410 22.81 -12.96 -16.84
CA ALA A 410 21.82 -13.85 -17.42
C ALA A 410 21.46 -13.47 -18.88
N VAL A 411 21.39 -12.16 -19.17
CA VAL A 411 21.21 -11.65 -20.53
C VAL A 411 22.43 -11.96 -21.40
N LYS A 412 23.65 -11.68 -20.91
CA LYS A 412 24.90 -11.96 -21.63
C LYS A 412 25.06 -13.45 -21.96
N ALA A 413 24.61 -14.33 -21.07
CA ALA A 413 24.63 -15.78 -21.28
C ALA A 413 23.52 -16.28 -22.21
N GLY A 414 22.59 -15.42 -22.64
CA GLY A 414 21.47 -15.78 -23.51
C GLY A 414 20.37 -16.58 -22.81
N TYR A 415 20.36 -16.64 -21.47
CA TYR A 415 19.32 -17.35 -20.73
C TYR A 415 17.97 -16.63 -20.77
N ILE A 416 18.04 -15.30 -20.77
CA ILE A 416 16.88 -14.42 -20.87
C ILE A 416 17.16 -13.25 -21.81
N SER A 417 16.10 -12.66 -22.35
CA SER A 417 16.14 -11.28 -22.88
C SER A 417 15.14 -10.41 -22.12
N VAL A 418 15.43 -9.11 -22.03
CA VAL A 418 14.51 -8.14 -21.43
C VAL A 418 13.31 -7.96 -22.37
N ALA A 419 12.09 -8.09 -21.86
CA ALA A 419 10.88 -8.10 -22.67
C ALA A 419 10.13 -6.76 -22.64
N TYR A 420 9.88 -6.23 -21.43
CA TYR A 420 9.08 -5.02 -21.23
C TYR A 420 9.93 -3.78 -20.91
N GLU A 421 11.21 -3.98 -20.59
CA GLU A 421 12.22 -2.95 -20.26
C GLU A 421 11.90 -2.02 -19.09
N SER A 422 10.77 -2.15 -18.42
CA SER A 422 10.57 -1.50 -17.12
C SER A 422 11.58 -2.00 -16.10
N ASP A 423 11.93 -1.12 -15.16
CA ASP A 423 12.89 -1.43 -14.10
C ASP A 423 12.53 -2.75 -13.40
N PRO A 424 13.37 -3.80 -13.47
CA PRO A 424 13.03 -5.12 -12.93
C PRO A 424 13.41 -5.29 -11.45
N THR A 425 14.04 -4.28 -10.83
CA THR A 425 14.75 -4.42 -9.56
C THR A 425 13.82 -4.87 -8.45
N MET A 426 12.65 -4.24 -8.29
CA MET A 426 11.70 -4.63 -7.23
C MET A 426 11.19 -6.07 -7.38
N ALA A 427 10.80 -6.47 -8.59
CA ALA A 427 10.30 -7.82 -8.82
C ALA A 427 11.39 -8.88 -8.56
N VAL A 428 12.63 -8.60 -8.98
CA VAL A 428 13.78 -9.49 -8.77
C VAL A 428 14.17 -9.56 -7.31
N ASP A 429 14.25 -8.43 -6.60
CA ASP A 429 14.63 -8.41 -5.19
C ASP A 429 13.59 -9.13 -4.32
N ALA A 430 12.29 -8.88 -4.56
CA ALA A 430 11.21 -9.61 -3.89
C ALA A 430 11.32 -11.12 -4.15
N ALA A 431 11.54 -11.52 -5.39
CA ALA A 431 11.69 -12.91 -5.78
C ALA A 431 12.91 -13.57 -5.13
N CYS A 432 14.09 -12.94 -5.19
CA CYS A 432 15.29 -13.45 -4.56
C CYS A 432 15.13 -13.57 -3.04
N ARG A 433 14.42 -12.62 -2.42
CA ARG A 433 14.14 -12.65 -0.99
C ARG A 433 13.17 -13.76 -0.59
N PHE A 434 12.22 -14.13 -1.45
CA PHE A 434 11.27 -15.21 -1.18
C PHE A 434 11.94 -16.59 -1.12
N LEU A 435 13.02 -16.79 -1.89
CA LEU A 435 13.60 -18.11 -2.12
C LEU A 435 14.70 -18.50 -1.13
N LYS A 436 15.40 -17.55 -0.51
CA LYS A 436 16.59 -17.84 0.30
C LYS A 436 16.31 -17.67 1.78
N THR A 437 16.30 -18.78 2.53
CA THR A 437 16.34 -18.72 4.01
C THR A 437 17.64 -18.10 4.48
N GLY A 438 18.81 -18.57 4.02
CA GLY A 438 20.08 -17.99 4.43
C GLY A 438 20.21 -17.97 5.97
N PRO A 439 20.46 -16.81 6.61
CA PRO A 439 20.66 -16.75 8.06
C PRO A 439 19.46 -17.15 8.94
N ILE A 440 18.25 -17.28 8.38
CA ILE A 440 17.07 -17.78 9.11
C ILE A 440 16.85 -19.29 8.97
N GLU A 441 17.78 -20.02 8.34
CA GLU A 441 17.81 -21.48 8.45
C GLU A 441 17.83 -21.90 9.93
N GLY A 442 17.06 -22.93 10.28
CA GLY A 442 16.94 -23.43 11.64
C GLY A 442 15.88 -22.71 12.51
N VAL A 443 15.34 -21.58 12.06
CA VAL A 443 14.33 -20.84 12.84
C VAL A 443 13.03 -21.65 12.92
N VAL A 444 12.49 -21.79 14.13
CA VAL A 444 11.21 -22.49 14.39
C VAL A 444 10.10 -21.45 14.57
N MET A 445 9.00 -21.57 13.82
CA MET A 445 7.90 -20.60 13.82
C MET A 445 6.52 -21.28 13.86
N PRO A 446 6.03 -21.68 15.04
CA PRO A 446 4.61 -22.05 15.18
C PRO A 446 3.75 -20.80 14.97
N PRO A 447 2.49 -20.88 14.46
CA PRO A 447 1.62 -22.05 14.44
C PRO A 447 1.86 -23.11 13.37
N ILE A 448 2.22 -22.71 12.15
CA ILE A 448 2.08 -23.57 10.96
C ILE A 448 3.39 -24.32 10.69
N ILE A 449 4.53 -23.65 10.87
CA ILE A 449 5.87 -24.24 10.71
C ILE A 449 6.39 -24.68 12.07
N GLY A 450 5.66 -25.59 12.73
CA GLY A 450 6.09 -26.19 14.00
C GLY A 450 7.43 -26.95 13.94
N THR A 451 8.13 -26.93 12.81
CA THR A 451 9.46 -27.49 12.53
C THR A 451 10.44 -26.38 12.17
N ALA A 452 11.74 -26.59 12.38
CA ALA A 452 12.76 -25.63 11.96
C ALA A 452 12.77 -25.44 10.43
N LEU A 453 12.99 -24.20 9.97
CA LEU A 453 13.24 -23.91 8.56
C LEU A 453 14.49 -24.64 8.07
N LYS A 454 14.41 -25.25 6.89
CA LYS A 454 15.53 -25.90 6.21
C LYS A 454 16.19 -24.93 5.24
N LYS A 455 17.43 -25.24 4.84
CA LYS A 455 18.18 -24.48 3.84
C LYS A 455 17.38 -24.16 2.57
N ASP A 456 16.61 -25.14 2.09
CA ASP A 456 15.90 -25.07 0.82
C ASP A 456 14.40 -24.71 0.98
N ASP A 457 13.98 -24.31 2.19
CA ASP A 457 12.63 -23.75 2.39
C ASP A 457 12.53 -22.34 1.81
N LEU A 458 11.31 -21.89 1.54
CA LEU A 458 11.05 -20.51 1.11
C LEU A 458 11.05 -19.55 2.30
N ALA A 459 11.84 -18.48 2.25
CA ALA A 459 11.86 -17.46 3.31
C ALA A 459 10.55 -16.70 3.46
N VAL A 460 9.74 -16.59 2.40
CA VAL A 460 8.38 -15.98 2.48
C VAL A 460 7.49 -16.71 3.49
N ASN A 461 7.80 -17.96 3.82
CA ASN A 461 7.10 -18.70 4.86
C ASN A 461 7.23 -18.04 6.25
N VAL A 462 8.31 -17.31 6.55
CA VAL A 462 8.44 -16.54 7.78
C VAL A 462 7.34 -15.50 7.88
N LEU A 463 7.16 -14.72 6.82
CA LEU A 463 6.15 -13.69 6.75
C LEU A 463 4.74 -14.31 6.85
N ALA A 464 4.50 -15.39 6.11
CA ALA A 464 3.21 -16.10 6.19
C ALA A 464 2.90 -16.62 7.60
N ASN A 465 3.89 -17.14 8.33
CA ASN A 465 3.71 -17.57 9.73
C ASN A 465 3.50 -16.38 10.67
N ALA A 466 4.26 -15.30 10.51
CA ALA A 466 4.11 -14.08 11.30
C ALA A 466 2.68 -13.52 11.18
N VAL A 467 2.18 -13.42 9.94
CA VAL A 467 0.81 -13.00 9.64
C VAL A 467 -0.23 -13.97 10.21
N THR A 468 -0.03 -15.26 10.01
CA THR A 468 -1.02 -16.24 10.48
C THR A 468 -1.07 -16.26 12.01
N GLY A 469 0.08 -16.25 12.67
CA GLY A 469 0.19 -16.22 14.13
C GLY A 469 -0.32 -14.92 14.75
N SER A 470 -0.27 -13.78 14.04
CA SER A 470 -0.84 -12.51 14.51
C SER A 470 -2.37 -12.46 14.41
N LEU A 471 -2.96 -13.22 13.47
CA LEU A 471 -4.40 -13.22 13.22
C LEU A 471 -5.17 -14.32 13.97
N ILE A 472 -4.57 -15.50 14.13
CA ILE A 472 -5.25 -16.69 14.69
C ILE A 472 -5.88 -16.41 16.06
N GLY A 473 -5.17 -15.71 16.95
CA GLY A 473 -5.70 -15.36 18.26
C GLY A 473 -7.01 -14.58 18.12
N THR A 474 -6.99 -13.46 17.40
CA THR A 474 -8.18 -12.61 17.20
C THR A 474 -9.31 -13.35 16.50
N ILE A 475 -9.00 -14.16 15.49
CA ILE A 475 -9.97 -14.99 14.77
C ILE A 475 -10.71 -15.95 15.71
N ILE A 476 -10.01 -16.57 16.65
CA ILE A 476 -10.61 -17.53 17.59
C ILE A 476 -11.40 -16.82 18.68
N HIS A 477 -10.92 -15.66 19.14
CA HIS A 477 -11.51 -14.95 20.28
C HIS A 477 -12.69 -14.05 19.89
N ASP A 478 -12.73 -13.52 18.67
CA ASP A 478 -13.81 -12.64 18.19
C ASP A 478 -14.71 -13.39 17.18
N ARG A 479 -15.87 -13.85 17.67
CA ARG A 479 -16.89 -14.50 16.83
C ARG A 479 -17.38 -13.62 15.67
N THR A 480 -17.30 -12.30 15.80
CA THR A 480 -17.62 -11.36 14.72
C THR A 480 -16.61 -11.55 13.59
N VAL A 481 -15.31 -11.55 13.91
CA VAL A 481 -14.23 -11.74 12.93
C VAL A 481 -14.34 -13.10 12.26
N ALA A 482 -14.57 -14.17 13.03
CA ALA A 482 -14.77 -15.51 12.46
C ALA A 482 -15.98 -15.56 11.51
N SER A 483 -17.12 -14.98 11.91
CA SER A 483 -18.33 -14.93 11.08
C SER A 483 -18.09 -14.18 9.77
N LEU A 484 -17.38 -13.05 9.80
CA LEU A 484 -17.09 -12.25 8.61
C LEU A 484 -16.18 -12.97 7.62
N LEU A 485 -15.22 -13.73 8.13
CA LEU A 485 -14.29 -14.52 7.30
C LEU A 485 -14.92 -15.79 6.73
N LEU A 486 -15.97 -16.32 7.37
CA LEU A 486 -16.72 -17.47 6.87
C LEU A 486 -17.78 -17.08 5.84
N ASP A 487 -18.26 -15.84 5.88
CA ASP A 487 -19.19 -15.31 4.89
C ASP A 487 -18.52 -15.19 3.52
N THR A 488 -19.00 -16.02 2.58
CA THR A 488 -18.49 -16.12 1.21
C THR A 488 -19.17 -15.15 0.24
N SER A 489 -20.10 -14.30 0.70
CA SER A 489 -20.77 -13.30 -0.16
C SER A 489 -19.81 -12.27 -0.78
N TRP A 490 -18.58 -12.17 -0.25
CA TRP A 490 -17.55 -11.24 -0.71
C TRP A 490 -17.05 -11.51 -2.14
N THR A 491 -17.19 -12.72 -2.68
CA THR A 491 -16.61 -13.09 -3.99
C THR A 491 -17.57 -12.91 -5.18
N GLY A 492 -18.72 -12.24 -5.02
CA GLY A 492 -19.67 -12.01 -6.11
C GLY A 492 -20.28 -13.28 -6.73
N ALA A 493 -19.95 -14.47 -6.23
CA ALA A 493 -20.50 -15.74 -6.71
C ALA A 493 -21.87 -16.01 -6.08
N LYS A 494 -22.92 -15.71 -6.84
CA LYS A 494 -24.30 -16.24 -6.78
C LYS A 494 -24.72 -16.89 -5.44
N ASP A 495 -25.12 -16.05 -4.49
CA ASP A 495 -26.31 -16.25 -3.65
C ASP A 495 -26.74 -14.93 -3.00
N VAL A 496 -26.61 -13.82 -3.76
CA VAL A 496 -27.44 -12.66 -3.51
C VAL A 496 -28.83 -13.09 -3.97
N ARG A 497 -29.75 -13.34 -3.03
CA ARG A 497 -31.19 -13.32 -3.33
C ARG A 497 -31.41 -12.17 -4.29
N THR A 498 -31.80 -12.45 -5.53
CA THR A 498 -32.47 -11.47 -6.38
C THR A 498 -33.62 -10.93 -5.54
N PRO A 499 -33.63 -9.64 -5.17
CA PRO A 499 -34.84 -9.04 -4.64
C PRO A 499 -35.87 -9.21 -5.75
N THR A 500 -37.00 -9.83 -5.41
CA THR A 500 -38.12 -9.81 -6.35
C THR A 500 -38.52 -8.35 -6.57
N PRO A 501 -39.17 -7.98 -7.70
CA PRO A 501 -39.48 -6.58 -8.05
C PRO A 501 -40.37 -5.81 -7.06
N TRP A 502 -40.64 -6.36 -5.87
CA TRP A 502 -41.50 -5.81 -4.82
C TRP A 502 -40.96 -6.03 -3.40
N ASP A 503 -39.67 -6.38 -3.25
CA ASP A 503 -38.98 -6.28 -1.97
C ASP A 503 -38.26 -4.93 -1.91
N ASP A 504 -38.56 -4.13 -0.88
CA ASP A 504 -37.92 -2.82 -0.67
C ASP A 504 -36.38 -2.95 -0.71
N PRO A 505 -35.67 -2.02 -1.36
CA PRO A 505 -34.21 -1.97 -1.29
C PRO A 505 -33.76 -1.91 0.18
N PRO A 506 -32.58 -2.42 0.58
CA PRO A 506 -32.03 -2.11 1.90
C PRO A 506 -31.89 -0.59 1.99
N VAL A 507 -32.83 0.02 2.68
CA VAL A 507 -32.96 1.46 2.78
C VAL A 507 -31.88 1.96 3.75
N TRP A 508 -30.76 2.45 3.22
CA TRP A 508 -29.91 3.41 3.95
C TRP A 508 -30.61 4.76 3.87
N LYS A 509 -31.63 4.94 4.72
CA LYS A 509 -32.55 6.07 4.64
C LYS A 509 -31.84 7.36 5.03
N THR A 510 -31.59 8.21 4.05
CA THR A 510 -31.40 9.65 4.22
C THR A 510 -32.77 10.30 4.41
N GLU A 511 -33.29 10.27 5.63
CA GLU A 511 -34.35 11.21 6.03
C GLU A 511 -33.87 11.97 7.26
N THR A 512 -34.08 13.28 7.20
CA THR A 512 -33.78 14.30 8.21
C THR A 512 -33.86 13.77 9.65
N GLY A 513 -32.71 13.72 10.34
CA GLY A 513 -32.63 13.48 11.78
C GLY A 513 -32.30 12.03 12.19
N ALA A 514 -31.04 11.81 12.55
CA ALA A 514 -30.54 10.77 13.45
C ALA A 514 -30.92 9.29 13.19
N ALA A 515 -30.03 8.58 12.48
CA ALA A 515 -29.21 7.48 13.02
C ALA A 515 -28.40 6.85 11.86
N SER A 516 -27.13 7.24 11.71
CA SER A 516 -26.20 6.40 10.96
C SER A 516 -26.13 5.05 11.67
N ALA A 517 -26.07 3.93 10.94
CA ALA A 517 -25.48 2.74 11.54
C ALA A 517 -24.09 3.17 12.01
N SER A 518 -23.89 3.19 13.32
CA SER A 518 -22.69 3.74 13.92
C SER A 518 -21.47 3.05 13.32
N LEU A 519 -20.59 3.82 12.69
CA LEU A 519 -19.27 3.31 12.31
C LEU A 519 -18.68 2.55 13.50
N PRO A 520 -18.09 1.38 13.26
CA PRO A 520 -17.61 0.53 14.34
C PRO A 520 -16.57 1.32 15.14
N GLN A 521 -16.83 1.46 16.44
CA GLN A 521 -15.84 2.05 17.34
C GLN A 521 -14.54 1.25 17.22
N PRO A 522 -13.37 1.91 17.14
CA PRO A 522 -12.07 1.25 17.10
C PRO A 522 -12.03 0.16 18.17
N SER A 523 -11.79 -1.08 17.76
CA SER A 523 -11.87 -2.20 18.69
C SER A 523 -10.85 -2.01 19.81
N VAL A 524 -11.31 -1.89 21.05
CA VAL A 524 -10.48 -2.18 22.22
C VAL A 524 -10.32 -3.69 22.22
N LEU A 525 -9.11 -4.19 21.94
CA LEU A 525 -8.85 -5.62 22.05
C LEU A 525 -9.21 -6.07 23.48
N VAL A 526 -10.08 -7.08 23.56
CA VAL A 526 -10.38 -7.73 24.84
C VAL A 526 -9.09 -8.36 25.34
N LYS A 527 -8.63 -8.00 26.55
CA LYS A 527 -7.53 -8.70 27.25
C LYS A 527 -7.96 -10.15 27.45
N ASP A 528 -7.56 -11.03 26.53
CA ASP A 528 -7.76 -12.46 26.70
C ASP A 528 -6.42 -13.13 26.99
N THR A 529 -6.20 -13.44 28.27
CA THR A 529 -5.01 -14.15 28.77
C THR A 529 -5.18 -15.66 28.73
N ARG A 530 -6.27 -16.19 28.15
CA ARG A 530 -6.49 -17.64 28.07
C ARG A 530 -5.48 -18.27 27.13
N VAL A 531 -4.67 -19.19 27.65
CA VAL A 531 -3.82 -20.08 26.86
C VAL A 531 -4.74 -21.06 26.13
N PHE A 532 -4.98 -20.84 24.84
CA PHE A 532 -5.71 -21.83 24.06
C PHE A 532 -4.79 -23.01 23.75
N THR A 533 -5.21 -24.22 24.14
CA THR A 533 -4.44 -25.44 23.89
C THR A 533 -4.76 -26.02 22.52
N ARG A 534 -3.79 -26.72 21.91
CA ARG A 534 -3.96 -27.40 20.63
C ARG A 534 -5.21 -28.30 20.72
N PRO A 535 -6.06 -28.37 19.69
CA PRO A 535 -7.21 -29.27 19.70
C PRO A 535 -6.75 -30.69 20.02
N VAL A 536 -7.11 -31.20 21.20
CA VAL A 536 -6.85 -32.59 21.57
C VAL A 536 -7.83 -33.44 20.76
N LYS A 537 -7.33 -34.49 20.09
CA LYS A 537 -8.16 -35.43 19.32
C LYS A 537 -9.34 -35.89 20.19
N GLY A 538 -10.57 -35.54 19.79
CA GLY A 538 -11.81 -35.90 20.52
C GLY A 538 -12.38 -34.83 21.48
N LYS A 539 -11.86 -33.59 21.52
CA LYS A 539 -12.53 -32.47 22.22
C LYS A 539 -13.08 -31.43 21.23
N PRO A 540 -14.27 -30.85 21.48
CA PRO A 540 -14.89 -29.89 20.57
C PRO A 540 -14.11 -28.57 20.59
N VAL A 541 -13.49 -28.24 19.46
CA VAL A 541 -13.17 -26.85 19.11
C VAL A 541 -14.30 -26.39 18.21
N ASP A 542 -14.73 -25.14 18.36
CA ASP A 542 -15.77 -24.52 17.54
C ASP A 542 -15.52 -24.86 16.05
N GLU A 543 -16.49 -25.50 15.40
CA GLU A 543 -16.35 -25.99 14.02
C GLU A 543 -15.97 -24.86 13.06
N ALA A 544 -16.42 -23.64 13.35
CA ALA A 544 -16.06 -22.41 12.65
C ALA A 544 -14.56 -22.10 12.73
N ALA A 545 -13.97 -22.21 13.93
CA ALA A 545 -12.54 -22.00 14.14
C ALA A 545 -11.71 -23.11 13.47
N GLN A 546 -12.17 -24.37 13.51
CA GLN A 546 -11.50 -25.46 12.78
C GLN A 546 -11.55 -25.27 11.27
N ALA A 547 -12.69 -24.85 10.72
CA ALA A 547 -12.86 -24.57 9.30
C ALA A 547 -11.95 -23.41 8.84
N LEU A 548 -11.82 -22.36 9.64
CA LEU A 548 -10.98 -21.21 9.33
C LEU A 548 -9.48 -21.52 9.48
N LEU A 549 -9.10 -22.31 10.48
CA LEU A 549 -7.72 -22.83 10.61
C LEU A 549 -7.36 -23.74 9.43
N ARG A 550 -8.30 -24.56 8.95
CA ARG A 550 -8.11 -25.36 7.74
C ARG A 550 -7.92 -24.48 6.51
N ARG A 551 -8.77 -23.47 6.30
CA ARG A 551 -8.63 -22.50 5.19
C ARG A 551 -7.31 -21.72 5.26
N LEU A 552 -6.92 -21.24 6.45
CA LEU A 552 -5.64 -20.58 6.66
C LEU A 552 -4.49 -21.52 6.29
N LYS A 553 -4.50 -22.76 6.78
CA LYS A 553 -3.48 -23.77 6.47
C LYS A 553 -3.46 -24.17 4.99
N GLU A 554 -4.60 -24.20 4.30
CA GLU A 554 -4.69 -24.50 2.87
C GLU A 554 -4.21 -23.32 2.00
N ARG A 555 -4.29 -22.08 2.50
CA ARG A 555 -4.01 -20.84 1.73
C ARG A 555 -2.72 -20.13 2.11
N THR A 556 -2.12 -20.45 3.25
CA THR A 556 -0.69 -20.19 3.53
C THR A 556 0.23 -21.08 2.69
N SER A 557 -0.35 -21.90 1.81
CA SER A 557 0.28 -23.05 1.15
C SER A 557 0.48 -22.98 -0.36
N PRO A 558 0.58 -21.82 -1.04
CA PRO A 558 1.40 -21.80 -2.25
C PRO A 558 2.81 -22.31 -1.90
N SER A 559 3.29 -22.00 -0.69
CA SER A 559 4.65 -22.28 -0.25
C SER A 559 4.82 -23.51 0.68
N SER A 560 3.75 -24.13 1.19
CA SER A 560 3.86 -25.35 2.00
C SER A 560 3.90 -26.64 1.18
N GLU A 561 3.22 -26.70 0.03
CA GLU A 561 3.46 -27.80 -0.93
C GLU A 561 4.89 -27.73 -1.47
N LEU A 562 5.39 -26.51 -1.69
CA LEU A 562 6.76 -26.20 -2.13
C LEU A 562 7.86 -26.49 -1.08
N ALA A 563 7.62 -26.18 0.21
CA ALA A 563 8.58 -26.42 1.30
C ALA A 563 8.60 -27.87 1.81
N SER A 564 7.53 -28.65 1.63
CA SER A 564 7.47 -30.03 2.15
C SER A 564 8.36 -31.04 1.41
N THR A 565 8.85 -30.70 0.22
CA THR A 565 9.53 -31.63 -0.71
C THR A 565 11.00 -31.31 -0.97
N ALA A 566 11.51 -30.14 -0.58
CA ALA A 566 12.96 -29.90 -0.55
C ALA A 566 13.68 -30.76 0.53
N ALA A 567 12.91 -31.50 1.32
CA ALA A 567 13.37 -32.42 2.35
C ALA A 567 13.97 -33.75 1.84
N ALA A 568 13.93 -34.03 0.52
CA ALA A 568 14.31 -35.35 0.02
C ALA A 568 15.80 -35.52 -0.33
N THR A 569 16.62 -34.48 -0.17
CA THR A 569 18.03 -34.47 -0.62
C THR A 569 19.04 -35.04 0.37
N ASN A 570 18.62 -35.67 1.47
CA ASN A 570 19.53 -36.38 2.38
C ASN A 570 19.00 -37.77 2.78
N LEU A 571 19.02 -38.71 1.85
CA LEU A 571 19.05 -40.14 2.16
C LEU A 571 20.09 -40.82 1.27
N THR A 572 21.00 -41.56 1.90
CA THR A 572 22.13 -42.29 1.31
C THR A 572 21.70 -43.56 0.54
N THR A 573 20.59 -43.48 -0.19
CA THR A 573 20.02 -44.54 -1.02
C THR A 573 19.43 -43.92 -2.28
N GLU A 574 19.49 -44.60 -3.43
CA GLU A 574 18.84 -44.09 -4.65
C GLU A 574 17.39 -43.65 -4.38
N PRO A 575 17.03 -42.40 -4.72
CA PRO A 575 15.70 -41.88 -4.40
C PRO A 575 14.64 -42.68 -5.16
N THR A 576 13.62 -43.12 -4.42
CA THR A 576 12.46 -43.82 -4.99
C THR A 576 11.79 -42.98 -6.08
N GLN A 577 11.07 -43.60 -7.02
CA GLN A 577 10.34 -42.86 -8.06
C GLN A 577 9.39 -41.80 -7.47
N ALA A 578 8.73 -42.11 -6.35
CA ALA A 578 7.86 -41.17 -5.64
C ALA A 578 8.60 -39.91 -5.14
N VAL A 579 9.86 -40.04 -4.75
CA VAL A 579 10.71 -38.90 -4.36
C VAL A 579 11.05 -38.04 -5.57
N LYS A 580 11.47 -38.68 -6.68
CA LYS A 580 11.79 -37.99 -7.93
C LYS A 580 10.58 -37.23 -8.50
N ASP A 581 9.39 -37.85 -8.44
CA ASP A 581 8.14 -37.22 -8.90
C ASP A 581 7.77 -36.01 -8.02
N ALA A 582 7.98 -36.10 -6.70
CA ALA A 582 7.74 -35.00 -5.77
C ALA A 582 8.72 -33.83 -5.98
N GLU A 583 10.00 -34.11 -6.20
CA GLU A 583 11.02 -33.10 -6.53
C GLU A 583 10.71 -32.39 -7.86
N ALA A 584 10.30 -33.14 -8.88
CA ALA A 584 9.89 -32.58 -10.16
C ALA A 584 8.66 -31.67 -10.02
N LYS A 585 7.65 -32.08 -9.23
CA LYS A 585 6.47 -31.25 -8.94
C LYS A 585 6.85 -29.95 -8.23
N ALA A 586 7.75 -30.03 -7.24
CA ALA A 586 8.20 -28.86 -6.48
C ALA A 586 8.99 -27.88 -7.36
N THR A 587 9.91 -28.40 -8.18
CA THR A 587 10.69 -27.59 -9.13
C THR A 587 9.79 -26.87 -10.13
N LYS A 588 8.76 -27.56 -10.63
CA LYS A 588 7.73 -26.96 -11.49
C LYS A 588 6.99 -25.82 -10.80
N ALA A 589 6.47 -26.04 -9.60
CA ALA A 589 5.76 -25.01 -8.84
C ALA A 589 6.66 -23.80 -8.53
N LEU A 590 7.95 -24.03 -8.27
CA LEU A 590 8.91 -22.96 -8.00
C LEU A 590 9.19 -22.13 -9.25
N ALA A 591 9.38 -22.78 -10.39
CA ALA A 591 9.58 -22.12 -11.67
C ALA A 591 8.34 -21.28 -12.07
N GLU A 592 7.14 -21.78 -11.80
CA GLU A 592 5.88 -21.05 -12.02
C GLU A 592 5.78 -19.83 -11.08
N LEU A 593 6.13 -19.98 -9.80
CA LEU A 593 6.20 -18.87 -8.85
C LEU A 593 7.16 -17.78 -9.33
N ILE A 594 8.41 -18.16 -9.66
CA ILE A 594 9.46 -17.24 -10.17
C ILE A 594 8.95 -16.48 -11.40
N GLN A 595 8.41 -17.17 -12.38
CA GLN A 595 7.90 -16.51 -13.59
C GLN A 595 6.71 -15.59 -13.29
N SER A 596 5.85 -15.98 -12.35
CA SER A 596 4.65 -15.20 -12.00
C SER A 596 4.95 -13.89 -11.27
N ILE A 597 6.04 -13.84 -10.49
CA ILE A 597 6.46 -12.65 -9.73
C ILE A 597 7.42 -11.75 -10.52
N LEU A 598 8.06 -12.27 -11.57
CA LEU A 598 8.89 -11.48 -12.51
C LEU A 598 8.04 -10.82 -13.59
N ALA A 599 7.00 -10.12 -13.15
CA ALA A 599 6.05 -9.43 -13.98
C ALA A 599 5.52 -8.18 -13.26
N TYR A 600 4.91 -7.25 -13.99
CA TYR A 600 4.14 -6.15 -13.41
C TYR A 600 2.69 -6.16 -13.87
N LYS A 601 1.78 -5.79 -12.97
CA LYS A 601 0.36 -5.68 -13.30
C LYS A 601 0.06 -4.44 -14.17
N ALA A 602 -0.64 -4.65 -15.27
CA ALA A 602 -1.35 -3.58 -15.97
C ALA A 602 -2.69 -3.35 -15.27
N ARG A 603 -2.76 -2.29 -14.45
CA ARG A 603 -3.94 -2.00 -13.62
C ARG A 603 -4.99 -1.20 -14.41
N PRO A 604 -6.27 -1.22 -14.01
CA PRO A 604 -7.24 -0.24 -14.48
C PRO A 604 -6.75 1.20 -14.33
N LEU A 605 -7.05 2.05 -15.30
CA LEU A 605 -6.59 3.44 -15.35
C LEU A 605 -7.65 4.45 -14.86
N ASP A 606 -8.74 3.97 -14.28
CA ASP A 606 -9.74 4.80 -13.63
C ASP A 606 -9.09 5.70 -12.57
N GLY A 607 -9.31 7.02 -12.64
CA GLY A 607 -8.70 8.02 -11.77
C GLY A 607 -7.19 8.24 -11.96
N VAL A 608 -6.58 7.72 -13.03
CA VAL A 608 -5.12 7.81 -13.27
C VAL A 608 -4.58 9.24 -13.26
N TRP A 609 -5.42 10.23 -13.60
CA TRP A 609 -5.03 11.63 -13.56
C TRP A 609 -4.50 12.06 -12.17
N ALA A 610 -4.99 11.42 -11.10
CA ALA A 610 -4.66 11.75 -9.72
C ALA A 610 -3.45 10.98 -9.15
N THR A 611 -2.76 10.16 -9.96
CA THR A 611 -1.79 9.16 -9.46
C THR A 611 -0.34 9.46 -9.83
N ALA A 612 -0.03 10.70 -10.19
CA ALA A 612 1.34 11.10 -10.49
C ALA A 612 2.25 10.92 -9.25
N PRO A 613 3.56 10.66 -9.43
CA PRO A 613 4.22 10.28 -10.68
C PRO A 613 3.89 8.83 -11.08
N TYR A 614 4.15 8.50 -12.35
CA TYR A 614 3.70 7.29 -13.01
C TYR A 614 4.77 6.18 -13.03
N MET A 615 4.33 4.96 -13.40
CA MET A 615 5.03 3.68 -13.24
C MET A 615 5.10 3.17 -11.80
N HIS A 616 5.46 1.89 -11.64
CA HIS A 616 5.56 1.23 -10.34
C HIS A 616 6.54 1.92 -9.38
N ASN A 617 7.58 2.58 -9.92
CA ASN A 617 8.63 3.27 -9.18
C ASN A 617 8.54 4.80 -9.26
N GLY A 618 7.46 5.35 -9.83
CA GLY A 618 7.25 6.80 -9.89
C GLY A 618 8.29 7.55 -10.73
N SER A 619 8.81 6.91 -11.78
CA SER A 619 9.95 7.39 -12.57
C SER A 619 9.56 8.30 -13.75
N VAL A 620 8.27 8.59 -13.93
CA VAL A 620 7.76 9.47 -14.98
C VAL A 620 6.86 10.55 -14.37
N PRO A 621 7.17 11.86 -14.52
CA PRO A 621 6.53 12.91 -13.72
C PRO A 621 5.08 13.26 -14.11
N ASN A 622 4.68 13.00 -15.36
CA ASN A 622 3.39 13.37 -15.92
C ASN A 622 2.91 12.35 -16.97
N LEU A 623 1.60 12.29 -17.24
CA LEU A 623 1.04 11.36 -18.23
C LEU A 623 1.50 11.66 -19.64
N TYR A 624 1.76 12.93 -19.98
CA TYR A 624 2.26 13.27 -21.31
C TYR A 624 3.58 12.53 -21.62
N GLU A 625 4.52 12.50 -20.67
CA GLU A 625 5.79 11.78 -20.80
C GLU A 625 5.62 10.25 -20.79
N MET A 626 4.56 9.70 -20.19
CA MET A 626 4.24 8.27 -20.32
C MET A 626 3.96 7.88 -21.78
N LEU A 627 3.47 8.82 -22.60
CA LEU A 627 3.15 8.62 -24.01
C LEU A 627 4.34 8.93 -24.94
N LEU A 628 5.45 9.46 -24.42
CA LEU A 628 6.68 9.65 -25.17
C LEU A 628 7.50 8.34 -25.22
N PRO A 629 8.34 8.18 -26.26
CA PRO A 629 9.42 7.20 -26.22
C PRO A 629 10.27 7.39 -24.96
N ALA A 630 10.73 6.31 -24.32
CA ALA A 630 11.49 6.43 -23.06
C ALA A 630 12.74 7.30 -23.21
N SER A 631 13.37 7.31 -24.39
CA SER A 631 14.52 8.16 -24.73
C SER A 631 14.24 9.67 -24.72
N GLN A 632 12.97 10.08 -24.69
CA GLN A 632 12.53 11.48 -24.65
C GLN A 632 11.94 11.87 -23.28
N ARG A 633 11.82 10.93 -22.34
CA ARG A 633 11.35 11.21 -20.97
C ARG A 633 12.43 11.92 -20.17
N SER A 634 12.02 12.68 -19.15
CA SER A 634 12.94 13.37 -18.26
C SER A 634 13.86 12.38 -17.53
N ALA A 635 15.17 12.56 -17.66
CA ALA A 635 16.17 11.75 -16.94
C ALA A 635 16.30 12.18 -15.46
N THR A 636 16.03 13.44 -15.18
CA THR A 636 15.90 13.97 -13.82
C THR A 636 14.71 14.92 -13.73
N PHE A 637 14.03 14.93 -12.59
CA PHE A 637 12.90 15.82 -12.32
C PHE A 637 12.74 16.00 -10.81
N ARG A 638 11.85 16.90 -10.37
CA ARG A 638 11.70 17.25 -8.96
C ARG A 638 10.40 16.69 -8.36
N LEU A 639 10.47 16.31 -7.08
CA LEU A 639 9.38 15.76 -6.27
C LEU A 639 9.32 16.44 -4.89
N GLY A 640 8.20 16.23 -4.19
CA GLY A 640 7.95 16.72 -2.82
C GLY A 640 6.87 17.80 -2.75
N THR A 641 6.45 18.36 -3.89
CA THR A 641 5.32 19.29 -3.94
C THR A 641 3.98 18.59 -3.89
N HIS A 642 2.95 19.31 -3.41
CA HIS A 642 1.55 18.95 -3.63
C HIS A 642 0.97 19.68 -4.86
N SER A 643 1.76 20.47 -5.57
CA SER A 643 1.31 21.24 -6.73
C SER A 643 1.12 20.32 -7.95
N PHE A 644 -0.05 20.43 -8.57
CA PHE A 644 -0.47 19.61 -9.70
C PHE A 644 -0.55 20.46 -10.97
N GLU A 645 0.01 19.94 -12.06
CA GLU A 645 -0.01 20.56 -13.38
C GLU A 645 -1.09 19.90 -14.25
N PRO A 646 -2.22 20.58 -14.53
CA PRO A 646 -3.38 19.95 -15.19
C PRO A 646 -3.20 19.71 -16.70
N HIS A 647 -2.29 20.42 -17.37
CA HIS A 647 -2.14 20.35 -18.82
C HIS A 647 -1.49 19.03 -19.26
N LYS A 648 -0.32 18.71 -18.71
CA LYS A 648 0.41 17.44 -18.90
C LYS A 648 -0.04 16.34 -17.92
N VAL A 649 -0.84 16.69 -16.91
CA VAL A 649 -1.41 15.79 -15.90
C VAL A 649 -0.29 15.15 -15.09
N GLY A 650 0.22 15.87 -14.09
CA GLY A 650 1.26 15.34 -13.22
C GLY A 650 1.79 16.32 -12.19
N VAL A 651 2.98 16.02 -11.68
CA VAL A 651 3.67 16.86 -10.68
C VAL A 651 4.11 18.16 -11.32
N ASP A 652 3.73 19.30 -10.73
CA ASP A 652 4.16 20.62 -11.20
C ASP A 652 5.65 20.83 -10.94
N GLN A 653 6.44 20.77 -12.01
CA GLN A 653 7.90 20.92 -11.97
C GLN A 653 8.37 22.35 -11.69
N SER A 654 7.47 23.34 -11.77
CA SER A 654 7.78 24.74 -11.47
C SER A 654 7.61 25.10 -9.99
N ALA A 655 7.02 24.20 -9.19
CA ALA A 655 6.71 24.46 -7.80
C ALA A 655 7.98 24.54 -6.92
N ASN A 656 8.07 25.61 -6.12
CA ASN A 656 9.26 25.92 -5.30
C ASN A 656 9.47 24.95 -4.12
N ASP A 657 8.41 24.29 -3.66
CA ASP A 657 8.40 23.30 -2.58
C ASP A 657 8.83 21.90 -3.05
N ASN A 658 9.11 21.73 -4.34
CA ASN A 658 9.83 20.55 -4.81
C ASN A 658 11.29 20.58 -4.34
N THR A 659 11.62 19.76 -3.33
CA THR A 659 12.95 19.75 -2.71
C THR A 659 13.81 18.55 -3.14
N PHE A 660 13.19 17.46 -3.59
CA PHE A 660 13.88 16.22 -3.96
C PHE A 660 14.14 16.13 -5.46
N THR A 661 15.37 15.79 -5.87
CA THR A 661 15.69 15.48 -7.28
C THR A 661 15.63 13.97 -7.49
N PHE A 662 14.66 13.54 -8.30
CA PHE A 662 14.60 12.18 -8.82
C PHE A 662 15.63 12.01 -9.94
N ASP A 663 16.35 10.89 -9.91
CA ASP A 663 17.35 10.53 -10.91
C ASP A 663 17.07 9.11 -11.41
N THR A 664 16.74 8.98 -12.69
CA THR A 664 16.36 7.72 -13.34
C THR A 664 17.55 6.83 -13.65
N ALA A 665 18.79 7.31 -13.51
CA ALA A 665 20.00 6.50 -13.67
C ALA A 665 20.35 5.67 -12.43
N LYS A 666 19.67 5.92 -11.30
CA LYS A 666 19.89 5.15 -10.06
C LYS A 666 19.22 3.77 -10.15
N PRO A 667 19.79 2.73 -9.51
CA PRO A 667 19.14 1.42 -9.41
C PRO A 667 17.72 1.52 -8.85
N GLY A 668 16.77 0.81 -9.44
CA GLY A 668 15.35 0.85 -9.05
C GLY A 668 14.57 2.06 -9.58
N ASN A 669 15.23 3.05 -10.19
CA ASN A 669 14.61 4.28 -10.67
C ASN A 669 14.48 4.36 -12.20
N HIS A 670 14.81 3.31 -12.96
CA HIS A 670 14.77 3.41 -14.42
C HIS A 670 13.35 3.76 -14.90
N ASN A 671 13.28 4.66 -15.89
CA ASN A 671 12.05 5.13 -16.54
C ASN A 671 11.82 4.49 -17.93
N THR A 672 12.50 3.37 -18.19
CA THR A 672 12.44 2.60 -19.44
C THR A 672 11.19 1.72 -19.52
N GLY A 673 10.92 1.20 -20.72
CA GLY A 673 9.76 0.35 -20.97
C GLY A 673 8.44 1.11 -21.11
N HIS A 674 7.34 0.37 -21.21
CA HIS A 674 6.01 0.91 -21.53
C HIS A 674 6.05 1.79 -22.80
N GLU A 675 6.58 1.25 -23.89
CA GLU A 675 6.66 1.94 -25.20
C GLU A 675 5.35 1.85 -26.01
N PHE A 676 4.31 1.24 -25.42
CA PHE A 676 2.96 1.14 -25.98
C PHE A 676 2.31 2.53 -26.00
N GLY A 677 2.48 3.26 -27.10
CA GLY A 677 2.08 4.66 -27.27
C GLY A 677 3.18 5.57 -27.83
N ALA A 678 4.44 5.11 -27.84
CA ALA A 678 5.59 5.87 -28.33
C ALA A 678 5.49 6.22 -29.83
N SER A 679 4.77 5.41 -30.61
CA SER A 679 4.51 5.62 -32.04
C SER A 679 3.41 6.64 -32.35
N LEU A 680 2.67 7.12 -31.35
CA LEU A 680 1.62 8.12 -31.53
C LEU A 680 2.21 9.44 -32.05
N THR A 681 1.46 10.14 -32.88
CA THR A 681 1.77 11.53 -33.22
C THR A 681 1.53 12.45 -32.03
N ASP A 682 2.09 13.67 -32.05
CA ASP A 682 1.89 14.66 -30.99
C ASP A 682 0.41 14.94 -30.72
N GLU A 683 -0.36 15.16 -31.78
CA GLU A 683 -1.80 15.40 -31.72
C GLU A 683 -2.55 14.21 -31.09
N GLN A 684 -2.21 12.98 -31.47
CA GLN A 684 -2.80 11.77 -30.88
C GLN A 684 -2.48 11.63 -29.39
N ARG A 685 -1.27 12.03 -28.94
CA ARG A 685 -0.94 12.04 -27.51
C ARG A 685 -1.82 13.01 -26.74
N TRP A 686 -2.04 14.22 -27.26
CA TRP A 686 -2.93 15.20 -26.63
C TRP A 686 -4.39 14.73 -26.60
N GLN A 687 -4.86 14.08 -27.67
CA GLN A 687 -6.19 13.46 -27.72
C GLN A 687 -6.34 12.38 -26.66
N LEU A 688 -5.39 11.44 -26.59
CA LEU A 688 -5.36 10.39 -25.59
C LEU A 688 -5.26 10.95 -24.16
N LEU A 689 -4.47 12.00 -23.94
CA LEU A 689 -4.33 12.63 -22.63
C LEU A 689 -5.66 13.21 -22.12
N GLU A 690 -6.43 13.88 -22.99
CA GLU A 690 -7.76 14.38 -22.64
C GLU A 690 -8.73 13.22 -22.33
N TYR A 691 -8.63 12.09 -23.03
CA TYR A 691 -9.41 10.89 -22.70
C TYR A 691 -9.02 10.31 -21.33
N LEU A 692 -7.73 10.24 -21.01
CA LEU A 692 -7.25 9.74 -19.71
C LEU A 692 -7.73 10.60 -18.53
N LYS A 693 -8.03 11.89 -18.74
CA LYS A 693 -8.70 12.74 -17.73
C LYS A 693 -10.14 12.31 -17.46
N THR A 694 -10.79 11.62 -18.40
CA THR A 694 -12.19 11.19 -18.26
C THR A 694 -12.36 9.86 -17.52
N LEU A 695 -11.26 9.10 -17.36
CA LEU A 695 -11.19 7.87 -16.56
C LEU A 695 -11.01 8.21 -15.07
#